data_AF-A0A7J5V710-F1
#
_entry.id   AF-A0A7J5V710-F1
#
_cell.length_a   1.000
_cell.length_b   1.000
_cell.length_c   1.000
_cell.angle_alpha   90.00
_cell.angle_beta   90.00
_cell.angle_gamma   90.00
#
_symmetry.space_group_name_H-M   'P 1'
#
loop_
_entity.id
_entity.type
_entity.pdbx_description
1 polymer ?
#
loop_
_entity_poly.entity_id
_entity_poly.type
_entity_poly.pdbx_seq_one_letter_code
_entity_poly.pdbx_strand_id
1 'polypeptide(L)'
;MNPPYDYDLIVIGAGIAGMVSAVTANGLGKRVAVVEKNRVGGNCTNTTCIPSKTLIRLSHVRHDISHLQRLGLLSDSAGKIQGRKIMPHIRRIVKRAYEKDLPETFEAIGIKIITGAATFLDSYRISVNGQIVSARTFIIATGTSPLIPNIPGLPSVNFLTNETLYDLEDLPRSILILGGGVDGLEYASAFARLGVETTVVEMATRLLPSADRELVNQLLGSLRTEGIRLLTGAKAVNLQSRQDRIVLKVQRQDGLNEVNEEIEADSVLVAVGRKPGLERLDLEKAGVSFNARGIMTDRRLRTTAPNIYACGDIAGPYQLATTAEAQAIVAATNALLPVKRSADYSNNVYVVFTEPPLAWIGLTEEEAHERYGRKLTTYRFSYSGMRRALIDGNEVGMAKILCDGRGRIVGAHILGEGAAEVIHEFQAIRFFNKPLYKLQELTHAYPTYAQAIVGRASQLAFLDRMASNPFVDLALRLLPGFSNRLYLARNRLAETHPVDVFAEFPDEEGHCIAPAEASAEAPHPGRPSLGNACIMESRKAGDDTVILDIRGHLTVACEKALSMAFDEALAGASRILLNLSALARMDAEGAGLLLLNLTKATRRGIAVSACGLPGPFLDVFHLTGLDGLITLYNDEEDALCCRRFLEKSGLSRGPVSKSDQTFPLSGWAKSVDRLSLSAIPAGAMNINVNGRHTSSPVNGFGRLWEKRYRLRLHDTDLDHRQIVSLWRSEFASFWPKGNHLFTSGNAAIAPGTTALLNLALPGGLVLATGLTVIHADDTSFSFMTASGHILSGWITFSCFRKKDATYIQVHPLFRASDPLMELGFRLGAAAQEDRFWHETLGNLARRLGTHGDVAQQNILIDPNVQWHNFANLRYNAAIRSSLYMPVYVLKKCFTVLTGRKRKVNP
;
A
#
# COMPACT_ATOMS: atom_id res chain seq x y z
N MET A 1 26.64 27.19 59.50
CA MET A 1 25.62 26.19 59.88
C MET A 1 25.90 24.94 59.07
N ASN A 2 26.13 23.79 59.72
CA ASN A 2 26.24 22.53 58.99
C ASN A 2 24.90 22.26 58.29
N PRO A 3 24.91 21.86 57.01
CA PRO A 3 23.67 21.53 56.32
C PRO A 3 22.96 20.37 57.03
N PRO A 4 21.61 20.38 57.13
CA PRO A 4 20.85 19.37 57.86
C PRO A 4 20.88 17.97 57.22
N TYR A 5 21.43 17.85 56.02
CA TYR A 5 21.60 16.61 55.26
C TYR A 5 22.98 16.57 54.59
N ASP A 6 23.52 15.36 54.43
CA ASP A 6 24.80 15.13 53.77
C ASP A 6 24.76 15.63 52.31
N TYR A 7 23.63 15.39 51.62
CA TYR A 7 23.40 15.80 50.23
C TYR A 7 22.06 16.53 50.05
N ASP A 8 21.98 17.36 49.02
CA ASP A 8 20.72 17.97 48.62
C ASP A 8 19.87 16.97 47.80
N LEU A 9 20.54 16.11 47.02
CA LEU A 9 19.93 15.04 46.24
C LEU A 9 20.79 13.77 46.28
N ILE A 10 20.17 12.64 46.58
CA ILE A 10 20.74 11.31 46.29
C ILE A 10 19.98 10.68 45.11
N VAL A 11 20.72 10.22 44.11
CA VAL A 11 20.20 9.43 43.01
C VAL A 11 20.57 7.96 43.24
N ILE A 12 19.59 7.06 43.18
CA ILE A 12 19.81 5.62 43.37
C ILE A 12 19.74 4.94 41.99
N GLY A 13 20.88 4.43 41.53
CA GLY A 13 21.10 3.88 40.19
C GLY A 13 21.86 4.86 39.30
N ALA A 14 22.89 4.36 38.61
CA ALA A 14 23.76 5.10 37.70
C ALA A 14 23.59 4.65 36.24
N GLY A 15 22.38 4.23 35.85
CA GLY A 15 21.99 4.15 34.44
C GLY A 15 21.75 5.53 33.84
N ILE A 16 21.34 5.58 32.57
CA ILE A 16 21.18 6.84 31.84
C ILE A 16 20.28 7.87 32.56
N ALA A 17 19.14 7.43 33.11
CA ALA A 17 18.25 8.30 33.88
C ALA A 17 18.90 8.83 35.18
N GLY A 18 19.66 7.98 35.86
CA GLY A 18 20.34 8.36 37.09
C GLY A 18 21.46 9.37 36.84
N MET A 19 22.31 9.10 35.86
CA MET A 19 23.41 9.98 35.47
C MET A 19 22.89 11.35 34.99
N VAL A 20 21.87 11.38 34.13
CA VAL A 20 21.26 12.64 33.67
C VAL A 20 20.61 13.41 34.82
N SER A 21 19.95 12.71 35.76
CA SER A 21 19.39 13.35 36.95
C SER A 21 20.47 14.00 37.81
N ALA A 22 21.58 13.30 38.02
CA ALA A 22 22.70 13.77 38.82
C ALA A 22 23.41 14.97 38.18
N VAL A 23 23.71 14.89 36.87
CA VAL A 23 24.33 16.00 36.11
C VAL A 23 23.41 17.22 36.09
N THR A 24 22.10 17.03 35.87
CA THR A 24 21.12 18.12 35.90
C THR A 24 21.09 18.81 37.27
N ALA A 25 21.05 18.02 38.35
CA ALA A 25 21.03 18.54 39.70
C ALA A 25 22.32 19.27 40.08
N ASN A 26 23.48 18.72 39.71
CA ASN A 26 24.78 19.33 39.94
C ASN A 26 24.93 20.66 39.16
N GLY A 27 24.46 20.70 37.91
CA GLY A 27 24.40 21.93 37.12
C GLY A 27 23.53 23.04 37.73
N LEU A 28 22.61 22.70 38.64
CA LEU A 28 21.82 23.63 39.44
C LEU A 28 22.49 24.01 40.78
N GLY A 29 23.77 23.67 40.95
CA GLY A 29 24.59 24.00 42.13
C GLY A 29 24.23 23.19 43.38
N LYS A 30 23.69 21.97 43.22
CA LYS A 30 23.31 21.10 44.35
C LYS A 30 24.42 20.11 44.70
N ARG A 31 24.50 19.75 45.97
CA ARG A 31 25.36 18.65 46.44
C ARG A 31 24.69 17.33 46.10
N VAL A 32 25.29 16.56 45.19
CA VAL A 32 24.70 15.33 44.65
C VAL A 32 25.58 14.13 44.97
N ALA A 33 24.94 13.04 45.40
CA ALA A 33 25.54 11.71 45.39
C ALA A 33 24.74 10.75 44.49
N VAL A 34 25.43 9.83 43.83
CA VAL A 34 24.86 8.71 43.09
C VAL A 34 25.26 7.42 43.78
N VAL A 35 24.29 6.57 44.08
CA VAL A 35 24.52 5.24 44.66
C VAL A 35 24.34 4.19 43.57
N GLU A 36 25.38 3.41 43.28
CA GLU A 36 25.35 2.37 42.26
C GLU A 36 25.87 1.04 42.83
N LYS A 37 25.08 -0.03 42.68
CA LYS A 37 25.42 -1.35 43.22
C LYS A 37 26.35 -2.16 42.33
N ASN A 38 26.33 -1.89 41.03
CA ASN A 38 27.08 -2.58 39.99
C ASN A 38 28.07 -1.59 39.34
N ARG A 39 27.91 -1.33 38.05
CA ARG A 39 28.78 -0.49 37.23
C ARG A 39 28.03 0.73 36.73
N VAL A 40 28.68 1.89 36.82
CA VAL A 40 28.18 3.16 36.25
C VAL A 40 27.90 3.00 34.74
N GLY A 41 26.97 3.77 34.20
CA GLY A 41 26.42 3.59 32.86
C GLY A 41 25.19 2.68 32.83
N GLY A 42 25.00 1.85 33.86
CA GLY A 42 23.88 0.91 33.95
C GLY A 42 23.79 -0.01 32.73
N ASN A 43 22.58 -0.47 32.40
CA ASN A 43 22.41 -1.46 31.32
C ASN A 43 22.76 -0.90 29.93
N CYS A 44 22.43 0.36 29.64
CA CYS A 44 22.54 0.89 28.28
C CYS A 44 23.98 0.89 27.77
N THR A 45 24.94 1.31 28.60
CA THR A 45 26.37 1.25 28.27
C THR A 45 26.91 -0.18 28.32
N ASN A 46 26.54 -0.95 29.36
CA ASN A 46 27.25 -2.17 29.70
C ASN A 46 26.69 -3.45 29.04
N THR A 47 25.36 -3.58 28.88
CA THR A 47 24.69 -4.85 28.55
C THR A 47 23.51 -4.75 27.57
N THR A 48 23.10 -3.56 27.13
CA THR A 48 21.98 -3.41 26.18
C THR A 48 22.36 -2.58 24.97
N CYS A 49 22.21 -1.25 25.02
CA CYS A 49 22.26 -0.37 23.85
C CYS A 49 23.59 -0.46 23.09
N ILE A 50 24.72 -0.16 23.75
CA ILE A 50 26.04 -0.14 23.10
C ILE A 50 26.43 -1.52 22.54
N PRO A 51 26.38 -2.62 23.32
CA PRO A 51 26.79 -3.91 22.80
C PRO A 51 25.84 -4.47 21.74
N SER A 52 24.52 -4.30 21.87
CA SER A 52 23.56 -4.77 20.85
C SER A 52 23.71 -4.01 19.54
N LYS A 53 23.87 -2.67 19.58
CA LYS A 53 24.03 -1.87 18.35
C LYS A 53 25.39 -2.13 17.69
N THR A 54 26.40 -2.50 18.48
CA THR A 54 27.68 -3.01 17.94
C THR A 54 27.50 -4.37 17.25
N LEU A 55 26.78 -5.31 17.87
CA LEU A 55 26.48 -6.63 17.28
C LEU A 55 25.69 -6.50 15.98
N ILE A 56 24.63 -5.68 15.98
CA ILE A 56 23.81 -5.37 14.82
C ILE A 56 24.69 -4.80 13.71
N ARG A 57 25.52 -3.78 14.00
CA ARG A 57 26.43 -3.20 12.99
C ARG A 57 27.39 -4.23 12.38
N LEU A 58 27.92 -5.15 13.20
CA LEU A 58 28.79 -6.22 12.70
C LEU A 58 28.03 -7.21 11.79
N SER A 59 26.73 -7.42 12.04
CA SER A 59 25.91 -8.32 11.20
C SER A 59 25.71 -7.79 9.76
N HIS A 60 25.82 -6.47 9.53
CA HIS A 60 25.68 -5.88 8.18
C HIS A 60 26.76 -6.36 7.22
N VAL A 61 27.93 -6.74 7.74
CA VAL A 61 29.07 -7.19 6.93
C VAL A 61 28.71 -8.39 6.05
N ARG A 62 27.87 -9.33 6.52
CA ARG A 62 27.45 -10.48 5.69
C ARG A 62 26.54 -10.06 4.54
N HIS A 63 25.65 -9.11 4.78
CA HIS A 63 24.76 -8.57 3.75
C HIS A 63 25.60 -7.92 2.65
N ASP A 64 26.56 -7.07 3.04
CA ASP A 64 27.48 -6.42 2.12
C ASP A 64 28.30 -7.45 1.32
N ILE A 65 28.84 -8.49 1.98
CA ILE A 65 29.57 -9.58 1.31
C ILE A 65 28.66 -10.29 0.30
N SER A 66 27.46 -10.69 0.71
CA SER A 66 26.50 -11.39 -0.15
C SER A 66 26.08 -10.54 -1.35
N HIS A 67 25.93 -9.23 -1.13
CA HIS A 67 25.59 -8.27 -2.19
C HIS A 67 26.74 -8.15 -3.20
N LEU A 68 27.97 -7.96 -2.73
CA LEU A 68 29.16 -7.88 -3.59
C LEU A 68 29.40 -9.19 -4.38
N GLN A 69 29.09 -10.35 -3.79
CA GLN A 69 29.10 -11.63 -4.50
C GLN A 69 28.06 -11.70 -5.62
N ARG A 70 26.81 -11.26 -5.37
CA ARG A 70 25.76 -11.18 -6.41
C ARG A 70 26.13 -10.24 -7.57
N LEU A 71 26.88 -9.18 -7.29
CA LEU A 71 27.39 -8.27 -8.31
C LEU A 71 28.61 -8.83 -9.08
N GLY A 72 29.12 -10.00 -8.71
CA GLY A 72 30.33 -10.58 -9.30
C GLY A 72 31.62 -9.83 -8.93
N LEU A 73 31.59 -8.96 -7.91
CA LEU A 73 32.74 -8.18 -7.45
C LEU A 73 33.62 -8.93 -6.45
N LEU A 74 33.10 -10.02 -5.87
CA LEU A 74 33.85 -10.97 -5.06
C LEU A 74 33.74 -12.37 -5.68
N SER A 75 34.88 -13.05 -5.82
CA SER A 75 34.94 -14.47 -6.17
C SER A 75 34.65 -15.35 -4.95
N ASP A 76 34.28 -16.63 -5.19
CA ASP A 76 33.67 -17.62 -4.28
C ASP A 76 34.37 -17.94 -2.93
N SER A 77 35.41 -17.18 -2.54
CA SER A 77 36.17 -17.36 -1.30
C SER A 77 36.12 -16.15 -0.37
N ALA A 78 34.99 -15.43 -0.29
CA ALA A 78 34.77 -14.52 0.82
C ALA A 78 34.91 -15.33 2.14
N GLY A 79 35.95 -15.02 2.93
CA GLY A 79 36.29 -15.80 4.11
C GLY A 79 35.12 -15.93 5.08
N LYS A 80 35.01 -17.08 5.76
CA LYS A 80 33.98 -17.30 6.78
C LYS A 80 34.12 -16.25 7.89
N ILE A 81 32.99 -15.74 8.38
CA ILE A 81 32.95 -14.86 9.55
C ILE A 81 33.60 -15.59 10.73
N GLN A 82 34.61 -14.95 11.34
CA GLN A 82 35.31 -15.52 12.49
C GLN A 82 34.50 -15.21 13.76
N GLY A 83 33.53 -16.08 14.09
CA GLY A 83 32.63 -15.94 15.25
C GLY A 83 33.34 -15.56 16.55
N ARG A 84 34.45 -16.24 16.85
CA ARG A 84 35.34 -15.99 18.01
C ARG A 84 35.85 -14.55 18.15
N LYS A 85 35.87 -13.76 17.08
CA LYS A 85 36.34 -12.36 17.13
C LYS A 85 35.23 -11.35 17.43
N ILE A 86 33.95 -11.75 17.36
CA ILE A 86 32.81 -10.84 17.48
C ILE A 86 32.64 -10.36 18.91
N MET A 87 32.47 -11.26 19.87
CA MET A 87 32.25 -10.87 21.27
C MET A 87 33.45 -10.13 21.88
N PRO A 88 34.72 -10.52 21.63
CA PRO A 88 35.87 -9.70 22.04
C PRO A 88 35.89 -8.29 21.45
N HIS A 89 35.45 -8.11 20.19
CA HIS A 89 35.32 -6.78 19.59
C HIS A 89 34.25 -5.96 20.30
N ILE A 90 33.07 -6.54 20.54
CA ILE A 90 31.97 -5.87 21.25
C ILE A 90 32.42 -5.43 22.65
N ARG A 91 33.07 -6.33 23.42
CA ARG A 91 33.60 -5.99 24.75
C ARG A 91 34.61 -4.84 24.71
N ARG A 92 35.42 -4.73 23.64
CA ARG A 92 36.34 -3.59 23.45
C ARG A 92 35.60 -2.28 23.20
N ILE A 93 34.54 -2.29 22.39
CA ILE A 93 33.71 -1.11 22.14
C ILE A 93 33.00 -0.66 23.42
N VAL A 94 32.42 -1.60 24.17
CA VAL A 94 31.82 -1.32 25.49
C VAL A 94 32.85 -0.71 26.44
N LYS A 95 34.06 -1.27 26.53
CA LYS A 95 35.14 -0.72 27.35
C LYS A 95 35.46 0.74 26.99
N ARG A 96 35.55 1.05 25.69
CA ARG A 96 35.83 2.41 25.21
C ARG A 96 34.65 3.36 25.47
N ALA A 97 33.42 2.92 25.24
CA ALA A 97 32.23 3.72 25.55
C ALA A 97 32.17 4.06 27.05
N TYR A 98 32.50 3.08 27.90
CA TYR A 98 32.54 3.22 29.35
C TYR A 98 33.58 4.23 29.86
N GLU A 99 34.59 4.62 29.07
CA GLU A 99 35.56 5.65 29.48
C GLU A 99 34.88 6.98 29.85
N LYS A 100 33.73 7.28 29.24
CA LYS A 100 32.92 8.47 29.58
C LYS A 100 32.05 8.28 30.83
N ASP A 101 31.82 7.03 31.23
CA ASP A 101 30.97 6.65 32.36
C ASP A 101 31.80 6.21 33.58
N LEU A 102 33.12 6.48 33.57
CA LEU A 102 34.01 6.21 34.69
C LEU A 102 33.60 7.06 35.91
N PRO A 103 33.55 6.50 37.14
CA PRO A 103 33.20 7.27 38.35
C PRO A 103 33.98 8.58 38.48
N GLU A 104 35.26 8.56 38.13
CA GLU A 104 36.17 9.70 38.20
C GLU A 104 35.72 10.88 37.33
N THR A 105 35.02 10.61 36.21
CA THR A 105 34.48 11.66 35.33
C THR A 105 33.34 12.44 35.99
N PHE A 106 32.53 11.77 36.81
CA PHE A 106 31.45 12.39 37.59
C PHE A 106 32.00 13.08 38.84
N GLU A 107 32.99 12.47 39.50
CA GLU A 107 33.65 13.08 40.66
C GLU A 107 34.39 14.37 40.28
N ALA A 108 35.01 14.43 39.09
CA ALA A 108 35.67 15.62 38.56
C ALA A 108 34.73 16.83 38.39
N ILE A 109 33.43 16.61 38.21
CA ILE A 109 32.42 17.67 38.14
C ILE A 109 31.68 17.90 39.47
N GLY A 110 32.10 17.25 40.55
CA GLY A 110 31.55 17.45 41.91
C GLY A 110 30.42 16.50 42.32
N ILE A 111 30.15 15.45 41.54
CA ILE A 111 29.13 14.44 41.88
C ILE A 111 29.80 13.27 42.59
N LYS A 112 29.40 12.97 43.84
CA LYS A 112 29.97 11.84 44.56
C LYS A 112 29.40 10.51 44.07
N ILE A 113 30.24 9.55 43.72
CA ILE A 113 29.82 8.18 43.44
C ILE A 113 30.02 7.32 44.69
N ILE A 114 28.99 6.60 45.11
CA ILE A 114 29.00 5.67 46.25
C ILE A 114 28.67 4.28 45.73
N THR A 115 29.64 3.37 45.76
CA THR A 115 29.45 1.99 45.31
C THR A 115 28.78 1.15 46.40
N GLY A 116 27.61 0.58 46.10
CA GLY A 116 26.88 -0.31 47.00
C GLY A 116 25.39 -0.36 46.71
N ALA A 117 24.70 -1.31 47.35
CA ALA A 117 23.24 -1.36 47.30
C ALA A 117 22.65 -0.38 48.32
N ALA A 118 21.70 0.44 47.88
CA ALA A 118 20.95 1.34 48.75
C ALA A 118 19.75 0.62 49.37
N THR A 119 19.53 0.83 50.67
CA THR A 119 18.32 0.41 51.39
C THR A 119 17.76 1.60 52.15
N PHE A 120 16.49 1.95 51.93
CA PHE A 120 15.84 3.02 52.68
C PHE A 120 15.67 2.61 54.16
N LEU A 121 16.03 3.53 55.05
CA LEU A 121 15.77 3.41 56.49
C LEU A 121 14.52 4.19 56.88
N ASP A 122 14.30 5.33 56.20
CA ASP A 122 13.12 6.17 56.24
C ASP A 122 13.07 7.05 54.97
N SER A 123 12.18 8.04 54.90
CA SER A 123 12.06 8.91 53.71
C SER A 123 13.28 9.83 53.46
N TYR A 124 14.22 9.99 54.38
CA TYR A 124 15.36 10.91 54.26
C TYR A 124 16.74 10.25 54.37
N ARG A 125 16.80 8.97 54.78
CA ARG A 125 18.04 8.25 55.03
C ARG A 125 18.07 6.90 54.31
N ILE A 126 19.23 6.59 53.76
CA ILE A 126 19.54 5.27 53.20
C ILE A 126 20.77 4.67 53.90
N SER A 127 20.85 3.35 53.92
CA SER A 127 22.06 2.59 54.24
C SER A 127 22.70 2.12 52.94
N VAL A 128 24.02 2.29 52.83
CA VAL A 128 24.85 1.76 51.74
C VAL A 128 26.06 1.09 52.37
N ASN A 129 26.18 -0.23 52.24
CA ASN A 129 27.24 -1.04 52.88
C ASN A 129 27.38 -0.80 54.41
N GLY A 130 26.27 -0.51 55.10
CA GLY A 130 26.26 -0.20 56.54
C GLY A 130 26.54 1.26 56.90
N GLN A 131 26.97 2.09 55.94
CA GLN A 131 27.07 3.53 56.11
C GLN A 131 25.70 4.19 55.92
N ILE A 132 25.30 5.03 56.87
CA ILE A 132 24.07 5.82 56.77
C ILE A 132 24.39 7.14 56.07
N VAL A 133 23.58 7.47 55.06
CA VAL A 133 23.70 8.70 54.27
C VAL A 133 22.32 9.36 54.17
N SER A 134 22.28 10.68 54.29
CA SER A 134 21.04 11.45 54.32
C SER A 134 20.94 12.43 53.15
N ALA A 135 19.71 12.62 52.64
CA ALA A 135 19.44 13.64 51.64
C ALA A 135 18.07 14.30 51.83
N ARG A 136 17.99 15.56 51.43
CA ARG A 136 16.72 16.30 51.39
C ARG A 136 15.73 15.67 50.41
N THR A 137 16.21 15.14 49.28
CA THR A 137 15.38 14.60 48.20
C THR A 137 16.07 13.40 47.57
N PHE A 138 15.28 12.46 47.05
CA PHE A 138 15.78 11.28 46.35
C PHE A 138 15.20 11.16 44.94
N ILE A 139 15.99 10.63 44.01
CA ILE A 139 15.52 10.12 42.72
C ILE A 139 15.88 8.64 42.61
N ILE A 140 14.87 7.80 42.42
CA ILE A 140 15.06 6.36 42.21
C ILE A 140 15.10 6.09 40.70
N ALA A 141 16.24 5.62 40.23
CA ALA A 141 16.55 5.33 38.82
C ALA A 141 17.20 3.95 38.67
N THR A 142 16.73 2.96 39.44
CA THR A 142 17.32 1.61 39.52
C THR A 142 17.06 0.73 38.30
N GLY A 143 16.31 1.22 37.32
CA GLY A 143 16.09 0.56 36.05
C GLY A 143 15.38 -0.80 36.17
N THR A 144 15.79 -1.74 35.34
CA THR A 144 15.19 -3.07 35.19
C THR A 144 16.25 -4.14 34.95
N SER A 145 15.92 -5.41 35.18
CA SER A 145 16.71 -6.59 34.83
C SER A 145 15.92 -7.51 33.88
N PRO A 146 16.55 -8.52 33.24
CA PRO A 146 15.84 -9.49 32.42
C PRO A 146 14.74 -10.21 33.20
N LEU A 147 13.55 -10.38 32.60
CA LEU A 147 12.50 -11.21 33.19
C LEU A 147 12.77 -12.68 32.85
N ILE A 148 13.00 -13.50 33.87
CA ILE A 148 13.14 -14.96 33.70
C ILE A 148 11.76 -15.61 33.88
N PRO A 149 11.20 -16.24 32.83
CA PRO A 149 9.89 -16.86 32.91
C PRO A 149 9.95 -18.18 33.69
N ASN A 150 8.84 -18.54 34.34
CA ASN A 150 8.72 -19.82 35.05
C ASN A 150 8.41 -20.95 34.06
N ILE A 151 9.40 -21.35 33.26
CA ILE A 151 9.30 -22.48 32.33
C ILE A 151 10.01 -23.69 32.96
N PRO A 152 9.32 -24.84 33.14
CA PRO A 152 9.94 -26.06 33.66
C PRO A 152 11.25 -26.42 32.93
N GLY A 153 12.31 -26.63 33.69
CA GLY A 153 13.64 -27.01 33.20
C GLY A 153 14.52 -25.87 32.69
N LEU A 154 14.00 -24.65 32.51
CA LEU A 154 14.81 -23.46 32.16
C LEU A 154 15.95 -23.19 33.17
N PRO A 155 15.75 -23.28 34.51
CA PRO A 155 16.84 -23.07 35.46
C PRO A 155 17.95 -24.13 35.40
N SER A 156 17.68 -25.28 34.78
CA SER A 156 18.61 -26.41 34.67
C SER A 156 19.43 -26.39 33.38
N VAL A 157 19.23 -25.38 32.51
CA VAL A 157 20.00 -25.17 31.29
C VAL A 157 20.78 -23.86 31.37
N ASN A 158 21.92 -23.80 30.67
CA ASN A 158 22.72 -22.58 30.57
C ASN A 158 22.06 -21.61 29.58
N PHE A 159 21.08 -20.83 30.05
CA PHE A 159 20.42 -19.82 29.24
C PHE A 159 21.17 -18.48 29.25
N LEU A 160 20.99 -17.74 28.17
CA LEU A 160 21.53 -16.40 27.96
C LEU A 160 20.46 -15.35 28.23
N THR A 161 20.90 -14.16 28.62
CA THR A 161 20.10 -12.94 28.65
C THR A 161 20.90 -11.82 27.99
N ASN A 162 20.33 -10.62 27.84
CA ASN A 162 21.13 -9.48 27.39
C ASN A 162 22.33 -9.18 28.31
N GLU A 163 22.33 -9.65 29.57
CA GLU A 163 23.43 -9.44 30.51
C GLU A 163 24.57 -10.44 30.32
N THR A 164 24.30 -11.67 29.86
CA THR A 164 25.30 -12.75 29.74
C THR A 164 25.67 -13.10 28.31
N LEU A 165 24.91 -12.63 27.31
CA LEU A 165 25.11 -12.92 25.89
C LEU A 165 26.53 -12.59 25.40
N TYR A 166 27.08 -11.48 25.86
CA TYR A 166 28.36 -10.95 25.37
C TYR A 166 29.58 -11.59 26.02
N ASP A 167 29.37 -12.52 26.98
CA ASP A 167 30.43 -13.31 27.60
C ASP A 167 30.75 -14.58 26.79
N LEU A 168 29.95 -14.89 25.76
CA LEU A 168 30.23 -15.97 24.83
C LEU A 168 31.65 -15.85 24.22
N GLU A 169 32.33 -17.00 24.14
CA GLU A 169 33.65 -17.09 23.49
C GLU A 169 33.55 -17.22 21.97
N ASP A 170 32.50 -17.88 21.48
CA ASP A 170 32.21 -18.10 20.07
C ASP A 170 30.70 -17.97 19.81
N LEU A 171 30.31 -17.77 18.54
CA LEU A 171 28.92 -17.82 18.15
C LEU A 171 28.39 -19.26 18.21
N PRO A 172 27.18 -19.51 18.75
CA PRO A 172 26.57 -20.83 18.68
C PRO A 172 26.21 -21.18 17.23
N ARG A 173 26.08 -22.46 16.90
CA ARG A 173 25.61 -22.87 15.56
C ARG A 173 24.13 -22.57 15.37
N SER A 174 23.37 -22.69 16.45
CA SER A 174 21.92 -22.44 16.48
C SER A 174 21.52 -21.77 17.80
N ILE A 175 20.55 -20.85 17.75
CA ILE A 175 20.04 -20.12 18.91
C ILE A 175 18.52 -20.09 18.93
N LEU A 176 17.94 -20.44 20.08
CA LEU A 176 16.53 -20.26 20.40
C LEU A 176 16.35 -18.94 21.13
N ILE A 177 15.45 -18.08 20.66
CA ILE A 177 15.13 -16.81 21.29
C ILE A 177 13.71 -16.89 21.84
N LEU A 178 13.57 -16.83 23.16
CA LEU A 178 12.28 -16.78 23.83
C LEU A 178 11.84 -15.33 23.95
N GLY A 179 10.79 -14.94 23.23
CA GLY A 179 10.25 -13.58 23.18
C GLY A 179 10.50 -12.90 21.83
N GLY A 180 9.43 -12.44 21.18
CA GLY A 180 9.43 -11.72 19.91
C GLY A 180 9.25 -10.20 20.06
N GLY A 181 9.68 -9.65 21.20
CA GLY A 181 9.75 -8.19 21.42
C GLY A 181 10.88 -7.52 20.64
N VAL A 182 11.13 -6.23 20.93
CA VAL A 182 12.19 -5.44 20.29
C VAL A 182 13.55 -6.13 20.40
N ASP A 183 14.00 -6.43 21.62
CA ASP A 183 15.29 -7.08 21.87
C ASP A 183 15.39 -8.43 21.15
N GLY A 184 14.34 -9.25 21.24
CA GLY A 184 14.30 -10.58 20.63
C GLY A 184 14.46 -10.52 19.10
N LEU A 185 13.78 -9.59 18.43
CA LEU A 185 13.89 -9.41 16.98
C LEU A 185 15.22 -8.79 16.55
N GLU A 186 15.75 -7.83 17.30
CA GLU A 186 17.09 -7.27 17.03
C GLU A 186 18.17 -8.36 17.11
N TYR A 187 18.16 -9.17 18.17
CA TYR A 187 19.08 -10.30 18.29
C TYR A 187 18.86 -11.34 17.22
N ALA A 188 17.61 -11.66 16.89
CA ALA A 188 17.30 -12.64 15.85
C ALA A 188 17.87 -12.22 14.49
N SER A 189 17.64 -10.96 14.10
CA SER A 189 18.16 -10.38 12.86
C SER A 189 19.70 -10.41 12.86
N ALA A 190 20.34 -9.96 13.95
CA ALA A 190 21.80 -9.93 14.02
C ALA A 190 22.44 -11.32 13.97
N PHE A 191 21.91 -12.30 14.71
CA PHE A 191 22.46 -13.67 14.75
C PHE A 191 22.28 -14.40 13.42
N ALA A 192 21.09 -14.33 12.80
CA ALA A 192 20.85 -14.95 11.50
C ALA A 192 21.82 -14.44 10.44
N ARG A 193 22.05 -13.13 10.42
CA ARG A 193 23.02 -12.48 9.52
C ARG A 193 24.47 -12.76 9.85
N LEU A 194 24.79 -13.19 11.06
CA LEU A 194 26.12 -13.72 11.37
C LEU A 194 26.25 -15.21 11.02
N GLY A 195 25.19 -15.83 10.50
CA GLY A 195 25.15 -17.22 10.07
C GLY A 195 24.72 -18.22 11.13
N VAL A 196 24.10 -17.74 12.22
CA VAL A 196 23.56 -18.60 13.29
C VAL A 196 22.13 -19.01 12.93
N GLU A 197 21.83 -20.30 12.95
CA GLU A 197 20.46 -20.79 12.76
C GLU A 197 19.58 -20.27 13.90
N THR A 198 18.56 -19.47 13.57
CA THR A 198 17.84 -18.68 14.56
C THR A 198 16.36 -19.00 14.55
N THR A 199 15.83 -19.36 15.72
CA THR A 199 14.39 -19.56 15.94
C THR A 199 13.87 -18.64 17.04
N VAL A 200 12.82 -17.87 16.75
CA VAL A 200 12.13 -17.02 17.73
C VAL A 200 10.82 -17.68 18.12
N VAL A 201 10.58 -17.83 19.41
CA VAL A 201 9.33 -18.38 19.97
C VAL A 201 8.63 -17.29 20.77
N GLU A 202 7.43 -16.92 20.34
CA GLU A 202 6.59 -15.92 20.98
C GLU A 202 5.18 -16.47 21.22
N MET A 203 4.69 -16.29 22.45
CA MET A 203 3.37 -16.74 22.86
C MET A 203 2.27 -15.89 22.21
N ALA A 204 2.50 -14.59 22.02
CA ALA A 204 1.58 -13.71 21.31
C ALA A 204 1.49 -14.06 19.82
N THR A 205 0.31 -13.86 19.23
CA THR A 205 0.09 -14.03 17.79
C THR A 205 0.59 -12.83 16.97
N ARG A 206 0.69 -11.65 17.59
CA ARG A 206 1.16 -10.40 16.96
C ARG A 206 2.48 -9.96 17.60
N LEU A 207 3.47 -9.73 16.76
CA LEU A 207 4.75 -9.10 17.14
C LEU A 207 4.64 -7.58 17.01
N LEU A 208 5.42 -6.85 17.82
CA LEU A 208 5.50 -5.39 17.81
C LEU A 208 4.12 -4.68 17.73
N PRO A 209 3.17 -4.95 18.64
CA PRO A 209 1.80 -4.45 18.53
C PRO A 209 1.68 -2.91 18.58
N SER A 210 2.71 -2.22 19.08
CA SER A 210 2.78 -0.75 19.12
C SER A 210 3.19 -0.11 17.80
N ALA A 211 3.61 -0.89 16.81
CA ALA A 211 4.01 -0.41 15.49
C ALA A 211 2.92 -0.69 14.44
N ASP A 212 2.99 0.03 13.32
CA ASP A 212 2.02 -0.12 12.24
C ASP A 212 2.05 -1.53 11.63
N ARG A 213 0.87 -2.15 11.53
CA ARG A 213 0.70 -3.56 11.14
C ARG A 213 1.27 -3.87 9.75
N GLU A 214 1.14 -2.96 8.80
CA GLU A 214 1.60 -3.17 7.43
C GLU A 214 3.14 -3.26 7.39
N LEU A 215 3.82 -2.35 8.08
CA LEU A 215 5.28 -2.33 8.15
C LEU A 215 5.82 -3.50 9.00
N VAL A 216 5.15 -3.86 10.10
CA VAL A 216 5.53 -5.05 10.87
C VAL A 216 5.42 -6.30 10.00
N ASN A 217 4.34 -6.50 9.26
CA ASN A 217 4.20 -7.67 8.39
C ASN A 217 5.30 -7.73 7.32
N GLN A 218 5.67 -6.58 6.74
CA GLN A 218 6.77 -6.50 5.78
C GLN A 218 8.13 -6.83 6.44
N LEU A 219 8.40 -6.32 7.65
CA LEU A 219 9.59 -6.68 8.43
C LEU A 219 9.64 -8.19 8.70
N LEU A 220 8.55 -8.78 9.20
CA LEU A 220 8.50 -10.22 9.49
C LEU A 220 8.66 -11.07 8.21
N GLY A 221 8.16 -10.58 7.06
CA GLY A 221 8.44 -11.17 5.76
C GLY A 221 9.94 -11.18 5.45
N SER A 222 10.60 -10.03 5.60
CA SER A 222 12.05 -9.89 5.38
C SER A 222 12.86 -10.82 6.29
N LEU A 223 12.53 -10.87 7.59
CA LEU A 223 13.22 -11.73 8.56
C LEU A 223 13.06 -13.23 8.20
N ARG A 224 11.90 -13.65 7.71
CA ARG A 224 11.69 -15.04 7.24
C ARG A 224 12.50 -15.34 5.98
N THR A 225 12.59 -14.40 5.05
CA THR A 225 13.44 -14.53 3.84
C THR A 225 14.92 -14.65 4.20
N GLU A 226 15.36 -14.04 5.31
CA GLU A 226 16.72 -14.23 5.85
C GLU A 226 16.93 -15.58 6.55
N GLY A 227 15.91 -16.45 6.60
CA GLY A 227 15.99 -17.79 7.19
C GLY A 227 15.67 -17.83 8.68
N ILE A 228 15.17 -16.74 9.27
CA ILE A 228 14.74 -16.74 10.68
C ILE A 228 13.42 -17.50 10.81
N ARG A 229 13.40 -18.51 11.68
CA ARG A 229 12.18 -19.24 12.00
C ARG A 229 11.38 -18.49 13.06
N LEU A 230 10.28 -17.87 12.66
CA LEU A 230 9.39 -17.12 13.56
C LEU A 230 8.16 -17.95 13.94
N LEU A 231 8.06 -18.34 15.23
CA LEU A 231 6.93 -19.09 15.79
C LEU A 231 6.12 -18.19 16.73
N THR A 232 5.06 -17.58 16.20
CA THR A 232 4.08 -16.78 16.95
C THR A 232 2.90 -17.63 17.40
N GLY A 233 2.20 -17.24 18.48
CA GLY A 233 1.12 -18.05 19.04
C GLY A 233 1.62 -19.36 19.66
N ALA A 234 2.90 -19.40 20.05
CA ALA A 234 3.63 -20.61 20.39
C ALA A 234 4.11 -20.52 21.84
N LYS A 235 3.62 -21.42 22.70
CA LYS A 235 3.93 -21.46 24.12
C LYS A 235 5.10 -22.38 24.39
N ALA A 236 6.16 -21.85 24.98
CA ALA A 236 7.26 -22.65 25.54
C ALA A 236 6.78 -23.43 26.78
N VAL A 237 6.80 -24.75 26.73
CA VAL A 237 6.23 -25.63 27.78
C VAL A 237 7.31 -26.20 28.69
N ASN A 238 8.44 -26.60 28.13
CA ASN A 238 9.53 -27.23 28.87
C ASN A 238 10.86 -27.10 28.11
N LEU A 239 11.95 -26.91 28.85
CA LEU A 239 13.31 -27.00 28.32
C LEU A 239 14.06 -28.14 29.00
N GLN A 240 14.92 -28.81 28.26
CA GLN A 240 15.83 -29.82 28.78
C GLN A 240 17.14 -29.81 27.99
N SER A 241 18.23 -30.27 28.60
CA SER A 241 19.47 -30.56 27.90
C SER A 241 19.46 -32.01 27.42
N ARG A 242 19.73 -32.25 26.13
CA ARG A 242 19.86 -33.57 25.52
C ARG A 242 21.07 -33.58 24.58
N GLN A 243 22.04 -34.46 24.84
CA GLN A 243 23.25 -34.60 24.00
C GLN A 243 23.95 -33.26 23.72
N ASP A 244 24.18 -32.46 24.77
CA ASP A 244 24.80 -31.12 24.68
C ASP A 244 24.05 -30.08 23.84
N ARG A 245 22.76 -30.33 23.55
CA ARG A 245 21.84 -29.37 22.92
C ARG A 245 20.67 -29.08 23.84
N ILE A 246 20.11 -27.89 23.70
CA ILE A 246 18.90 -27.45 24.38
C ILE A 246 17.71 -27.88 23.53
N VAL A 247 16.79 -28.64 24.13
CA VAL A 247 15.53 -29.06 23.51
C VAL A 247 14.39 -28.30 24.16
N LEU A 248 13.68 -27.51 23.35
CA LEU A 248 12.50 -26.77 23.74
C LEU A 248 11.24 -27.48 23.23
N LYS A 249 10.33 -27.82 24.14
CA LYS A 249 8.97 -28.25 23.81
C LYS A 249 8.07 -27.04 23.65
N VAL A 250 7.42 -26.93 22.51
CA VAL A 250 6.53 -25.83 22.15
C VAL A 250 5.13 -26.37 21.86
N GLN A 251 4.12 -25.69 22.40
CA GLN A 251 2.70 -25.98 22.15
C GLN A 251 2.11 -24.81 21.35
N ARG A 252 1.51 -25.10 20.19
CA ARG A 252 0.85 -24.10 19.32
C ARG A 252 -0.52 -24.59 18.86
N GLN A 253 -1.39 -23.67 18.48
CA GLN A 253 -2.64 -24.00 17.80
C GLN A 253 -2.45 -23.92 16.28
N ASP A 254 -2.98 -24.89 15.56
CA ASP A 254 -3.08 -24.92 14.11
C ASP A 254 -4.54 -25.17 13.72
N GLY A 255 -5.29 -24.08 13.48
CA GLY A 255 -6.74 -24.11 13.42
C GLY A 255 -7.36 -24.54 14.75
N LEU A 256 -8.11 -25.65 14.75
CA LEU A 256 -8.69 -26.25 15.95
C LEU A 256 -7.76 -27.28 16.63
N ASN A 257 -6.63 -27.63 16.02
CA ASN A 257 -5.75 -28.68 16.51
C ASN A 257 -4.63 -28.11 17.38
N GLU A 258 -4.29 -28.82 18.45
CA GLU A 258 -3.09 -28.55 19.22
C GLU A 258 -1.90 -29.30 18.60
N VAL A 259 -0.84 -28.56 18.29
CA VAL A 259 0.41 -29.09 17.74
C VAL A 259 1.50 -28.91 18.79
N ASN A 260 2.12 -30.02 19.17
CA ASN A 260 3.30 -30.04 20.03
C ASN A 260 4.54 -30.33 19.17
N GLU A 261 5.56 -29.50 19.32
CA GLU A 261 6.82 -29.59 18.57
C GLU A 261 8.02 -29.54 19.51
N GLU A 262 9.08 -30.30 19.20
CA GLU A 262 10.39 -30.15 19.82
C GLU A 262 11.34 -29.39 18.89
N ILE A 263 12.04 -28.40 19.44
CA ILE A 263 13.02 -27.59 18.71
C ILE A 263 14.35 -27.71 19.43
N GLU A 264 15.42 -28.03 18.70
CA GLU A 264 16.77 -28.14 19.25
C GLU A 264 17.64 -26.95 18.87
N ALA A 265 18.46 -26.47 19.80
CA ALA A 265 19.51 -25.50 19.51
C ALA A 265 20.70 -25.62 20.47
N ASP A 266 21.83 -25.01 20.10
CA ASP A 266 23.05 -24.99 20.90
C ASP A 266 22.96 -24.00 22.07
N SER A 267 22.10 -22.98 21.97
CA SER A 267 21.92 -21.97 23.01
C SER A 267 20.48 -21.44 23.04
N VAL A 268 20.07 -20.92 24.20
CA VAL A 268 18.78 -20.26 24.37
C VAL A 268 18.98 -18.88 24.96
N LEU A 269 18.35 -17.86 24.38
CA LEU A 269 18.34 -16.48 24.82
C LEU A 269 16.93 -16.14 25.34
N VAL A 270 16.85 -15.69 26.58
CA VAL A 270 15.61 -15.24 27.21
C VAL A 270 15.46 -13.73 27.00
N ALA A 271 14.47 -13.35 26.19
CA ALA A 271 14.14 -11.97 25.81
C ALA A 271 12.62 -11.69 25.95
N VAL A 272 11.97 -12.28 26.97
CA VAL A 272 10.51 -12.22 27.19
C VAL A 272 10.03 -10.94 27.89
N GLY A 273 10.92 -10.01 28.19
CA GLY A 273 10.61 -8.75 28.87
C GLY A 273 11.57 -8.43 30.00
N ARG A 274 11.20 -7.44 30.81
CA ARG A 274 12.06 -6.83 31.83
C ARG A 274 11.32 -6.72 33.17
N LYS A 275 12.03 -6.97 34.27
CA LYS A 275 11.54 -6.86 35.66
C LYS A 275 12.06 -5.56 36.31
N PRO A 276 11.22 -4.77 36.99
CA PRO A 276 11.66 -3.59 37.73
C PRO A 276 12.71 -3.90 38.81
N GLY A 277 13.77 -3.08 38.90
CA GLY A 277 14.86 -3.21 39.88
C GLY A 277 14.49 -2.72 41.28
N LEU A 278 13.59 -3.43 41.97
CA LEU A 278 13.05 -3.05 43.29
C LEU A 278 13.78 -3.69 44.49
N GLU A 279 14.64 -4.66 44.22
CA GLU A 279 15.27 -5.51 45.24
C GLU A 279 16.18 -4.71 46.18
N ARG A 280 16.10 -5.01 47.48
CA ARG A 280 16.90 -4.42 48.58
C ARG A 280 16.68 -2.92 48.86
N LEU A 281 15.73 -2.27 48.18
CA LEU A 281 15.42 -0.85 48.40
C LEU A 281 14.61 -0.58 49.68
N ASP A 282 13.80 -1.53 50.16
CA ASP A 282 12.86 -1.34 51.28
C ASP A 282 11.94 -0.11 51.14
N LEU A 283 11.35 0.05 49.95
CA LEU A 283 10.53 1.21 49.57
C LEU A 283 9.38 1.52 50.54
N GLU A 284 8.85 0.52 51.24
CA GLU A 284 7.81 0.73 52.25
C GLU A 284 8.28 1.61 53.41
N LYS A 285 9.54 1.47 53.85
CA LYS A 285 10.13 2.32 54.90
C LYS A 285 10.23 3.79 54.47
N ALA A 286 10.33 4.04 53.17
CA ALA A 286 10.35 5.37 52.60
C ALA A 286 8.95 5.94 52.29
N GLY A 287 7.88 5.14 52.43
CA GLY A 287 6.52 5.51 52.06
C GLY A 287 6.26 5.55 50.55
N VAL A 288 7.00 4.76 49.76
CA VAL A 288 6.92 4.72 48.29
C VAL A 288 6.07 3.53 47.83
N SER A 289 4.96 3.79 47.13
CA SER A 289 4.13 2.75 46.53
C SER A 289 4.70 2.25 45.20
N PHE A 290 4.66 0.93 45.02
CA PHE A 290 5.14 0.25 43.82
C PHE A 290 4.24 -0.96 43.51
N ASN A 291 4.33 -1.48 42.28
CA ASN A 291 3.64 -2.69 41.83
C ASN A 291 4.56 -3.51 40.92
N ALA A 292 4.02 -4.59 40.32
CA ALA A 292 4.78 -5.46 39.42
C ALA A 292 5.38 -4.76 38.18
N ARG A 293 4.88 -3.57 37.81
CA ARG A 293 5.38 -2.75 36.70
C ARG A 293 6.41 -1.70 37.13
N GLY A 294 6.60 -1.47 38.43
CA GLY A 294 7.58 -0.55 38.97
C GLY A 294 7.01 0.42 40.01
N ILE A 295 7.69 1.56 40.19
CA ILE A 295 7.31 2.61 41.14
C ILE A 295 6.17 3.44 40.55
N MET A 296 5.13 3.67 41.35
CA MET A 296 4.00 4.50 40.94
C MET A 296 4.36 5.99 41.07
N THR A 297 4.17 6.74 39.98
CA THR A 297 4.43 8.18 39.95
C THR A 297 3.26 8.96 39.37
N ASP A 298 3.14 10.22 39.77
CA ASP A 298 2.27 11.19 39.10
C ASP A 298 2.90 11.69 37.78
N ARG A 299 2.20 12.55 37.02
CA ARG A 299 2.72 13.13 35.76
C ARG A 299 3.97 13.99 35.96
N ARG A 300 4.30 14.37 37.20
CA ARG A 300 5.50 15.14 37.58
C ARG A 300 6.64 14.21 38.04
N LEU A 301 6.47 12.90 37.89
CA LEU A 301 7.42 11.86 38.28
C LEU A 301 7.67 11.77 39.79
N ARG A 302 6.74 12.31 40.59
CA ARG A 302 6.80 12.24 42.05
C ARG A 302 6.10 10.98 42.53
N THR A 303 6.70 10.31 43.51
CA THR A 303 6.11 9.12 44.15
C THR A 303 5.05 9.49 45.19
N THR A 304 4.53 8.52 45.93
CA THR A 304 3.67 8.76 47.10
C THR A 304 4.39 9.49 48.24
N ALA A 305 5.73 9.38 48.31
CA ALA A 305 6.54 10.16 49.23
C ALA A 305 6.89 11.53 48.59
N PRO A 306 6.61 12.67 49.26
CA PRO A 306 6.67 13.99 48.64
C PRO A 306 8.09 14.45 48.27
N ASN A 307 9.11 13.88 48.92
CA ASN A 307 10.53 14.17 48.70
C ASN A 307 11.24 13.08 47.87
N ILE A 308 10.50 12.15 47.26
CA ILE A 308 11.06 11.06 46.46
C ILE A 308 10.41 11.05 45.07
N TYR A 309 11.26 11.03 44.05
CA TYR A 309 10.90 10.97 42.64
C TYR A 309 11.43 9.67 42.04
N ALA A 310 10.88 9.24 40.91
CA ALA A 310 11.39 8.10 40.16
C ALA A 310 11.37 8.36 38.66
N CYS A 311 12.38 7.86 37.94
CA CYS A 311 12.50 8.06 36.49
C CYS A 311 13.23 6.90 35.79
N GLY A 312 13.08 6.82 34.48
CA GLY A 312 13.56 5.70 33.67
C GLY A 312 12.66 4.48 33.76
N ASP A 313 13.19 3.32 33.37
CA ASP A 313 12.41 2.09 33.24
C ASP A 313 11.63 1.69 34.50
N ILE A 314 12.09 2.10 35.68
CA ILE A 314 11.44 1.80 36.97
C ILE A 314 10.13 2.58 37.16
N ALA A 315 9.95 3.73 36.50
CA ALA A 315 8.78 4.60 36.65
C ALA A 315 7.72 4.39 35.55
N GLY A 316 8.07 3.69 34.47
CA GLY A 316 7.20 3.48 33.32
C GLY A 316 6.70 4.79 32.67
N PRO A 317 5.79 4.72 31.68
CA PRO A 317 5.26 3.52 31.06
C PRO A 317 6.14 2.97 29.93
N TYR A 318 7.21 3.68 29.53
CA TYR A 318 8.09 3.28 28.42
C TYR A 318 9.49 2.94 28.92
N GLN A 319 10.06 1.87 28.39
CA GLN A 319 11.42 1.39 28.68
C GLN A 319 12.35 1.74 27.50
N LEU A 320 12.55 3.04 27.30
CA LEU A 320 13.41 3.60 26.23
C LEU A 320 14.44 4.52 26.86
N ALA A 321 15.70 4.42 26.45
CA ALA A 321 16.78 5.26 26.97
C ALA A 321 16.49 6.76 26.80
N THR A 322 15.99 7.16 25.63
CA THR A 322 15.61 8.56 25.33
C THR A 322 14.46 9.06 26.21
N THR A 323 13.45 8.21 26.47
CA THR A 323 12.38 8.54 27.42
C THR A 323 12.91 8.65 28.84
N ALA A 324 13.84 7.77 29.22
CA ALA A 324 14.48 7.77 30.53
C ALA A 324 15.28 9.06 30.78
N GLU A 325 16.00 9.57 29.78
CA GLU A 325 16.68 10.87 29.82
C GLU A 325 15.68 12.03 29.99
N ALA A 326 14.62 12.07 29.18
CA ALA A 326 13.61 13.11 29.27
C ALA A 326 12.92 13.12 30.65
N GLN A 327 12.62 11.93 31.18
CA GLN A 327 12.08 11.77 32.53
C GLN A 327 13.08 12.24 33.60
N ALA A 328 14.36 11.91 33.47
CA ALA A 328 15.39 12.33 34.41
C ALA A 328 15.49 13.85 34.54
N ILE A 329 15.46 14.58 33.41
CA ILE A 329 15.46 16.04 33.41
C ILE A 329 14.22 16.58 34.14
N VAL A 330 13.04 16.02 33.87
CA VAL A 330 11.78 16.43 34.53
C VAL A 330 11.83 16.13 36.03
N ALA A 331 12.25 14.92 36.42
CA ALA A 331 12.33 14.48 37.81
C ALA A 331 13.34 15.33 38.60
N ALA A 332 14.55 15.56 38.08
CA ALA A 332 15.56 16.41 38.71
C ALA A 332 15.12 17.87 38.84
N THR A 333 14.52 18.43 37.79
CA THR A 333 13.96 19.80 37.83
C THR A 333 12.85 19.89 38.88
N ASN A 334 11.92 18.93 38.89
CA ASN A 334 10.81 18.91 39.84
C ASN A 334 11.26 18.63 41.27
N ALA A 335 12.32 17.85 41.48
CA ALA A 335 12.90 17.60 42.78
C ALA A 335 13.47 18.88 43.40
N LEU A 336 14.06 19.76 42.58
CA LEU A 336 14.92 20.84 43.08
C LEU A 336 14.35 22.26 42.91
N LEU A 337 13.46 22.47 41.93
CA LEU A 337 12.93 23.80 41.60
C LEU A 337 11.44 23.94 41.97
N PRO A 338 10.96 25.17 42.24
CA PRO A 338 9.55 25.41 42.55
C PRO A 338 8.63 25.20 41.34
N VAL A 339 9.10 25.52 40.13
CA VAL A 339 8.31 25.38 38.89
C VAL A 339 8.27 23.92 38.47
N LYS A 340 7.10 23.30 38.53
CA LYS A 340 6.91 21.89 38.19
C LYS A 340 6.53 21.70 36.73
N ARG A 341 7.14 20.71 36.09
CA ARG A 341 6.85 20.26 34.72
C ARG A 341 6.22 18.87 34.73
N SER A 342 5.49 18.54 33.67
CA SER A 342 4.97 17.19 33.47
C SER A 342 5.75 16.47 32.38
N ALA A 343 5.90 15.16 32.52
CA ALA A 343 6.42 14.32 31.45
C ALA A 343 5.41 14.30 30.28
N ASP A 344 5.92 14.55 29.08
CA ASP A 344 5.15 14.49 27.83
C ASP A 344 5.75 13.42 26.92
N TYR A 345 4.97 12.36 26.68
CA TYR A 345 5.36 11.22 25.84
C TYR A 345 4.86 11.35 24.41
N SER A 346 4.14 12.43 24.08
CA SER A 346 3.57 12.61 22.75
C SER A 346 4.64 12.66 21.66
N ASN A 347 5.89 12.98 22.00
CA ASN A 347 7.03 13.12 21.09
C ASN A 347 8.04 11.96 21.15
N ASN A 348 7.66 10.83 21.76
CA ASN A 348 8.51 9.64 21.77
C ASN A 348 8.81 9.18 20.33
N VAL A 349 10.05 8.72 20.12
CA VAL A 349 10.51 8.04 18.92
C VAL A 349 10.84 6.62 19.29
N TYR A 350 10.40 5.69 18.45
CA TYR A 350 10.62 4.28 18.60
C TYR A 350 11.47 3.80 17.43
N VAL A 351 12.47 2.98 17.72
CA VAL A 351 13.32 2.35 16.71
C VAL A 351 13.57 0.92 17.12
N VAL A 352 13.39 0.00 16.17
CA VAL A 352 13.80 -1.40 16.25
C VAL A 352 14.92 -1.56 15.25
N PHE A 353 16.13 -1.84 15.73
CA PHE A 353 17.35 -1.92 14.94
C PHE A 353 17.54 -3.31 14.30
N THR A 354 16.44 -3.92 13.85
CA THR A 354 16.50 -5.04 12.90
C THR A 354 17.08 -4.55 11.57
N GLU A 355 17.32 -5.47 10.64
CA GLU A 355 17.47 -5.08 9.24
C GLU A 355 16.37 -5.71 8.37
N PRO A 356 15.62 -4.91 7.61
CA PRO A 356 15.62 -3.45 7.65
C PRO A 356 15.18 -2.87 9.01
N PRO A 357 15.70 -1.69 9.43
CA PRO A 357 15.29 -1.07 10.69
C PRO A 357 13.89 -0.49 10.57
N LEU A 358 13.14 -0.57 11.66
CA LEU A 358 11.79 -0.03 11.76
C LEU A 358 11.76 1.13 12.76
N ALA A 359 11.43 2.33 12.30
CA ALA A 359 11.30 3.51 13.14
C ALA A 359 9.91 4.14 13.04
N TRP A 360 9.37 4.65 14.13
CA TRP A 360 8.10 5.36 14.09
C TRP A 360 7.90 6.41 15.18
N ILE A 361 6.93 7.29 14.93
CA ILE A 361 6.39 8.28 15.86
C ILE A 361 4.87 8.31 15.76
N GLY A 362 4.21 8.72 16.84
CA GLY A 362 2.78 8.99 16.85
C GLY A 362 1.90 7.74 16.67
N LEU A 363 0.74 7.93 16.06
CA LEU A 363 -0.30 6.90 15.93
C LEU A 363 0.03 5.90 14.82
N THR A 364 -0.41 4.66 14.99
CA THR A 364 -0.55 3.68 13.89
C THR A 364 -1.66 4.09 12.92
N GLU A 365 -1.72 3.52 11.72
CA GLU A 365 -2.81 3.81 10.79
C GLU A 365 -4.18 3.37 11.34
N GLU A 366 -4.23 2.25 12.07
CA GLU A 366 -5.43 1.73 12.76
C GLU A 366 -5.98 2.80 13.74
N GLU A 367 -5.15 3.25 14.68
CA GLU A 367 -5.52 4.28 15.66
C GLU A 367 -5.83 5.65 15.01
N ALA A 368 -5.09 6.00 13.94
CA ALA A 368 -5.33 7.25 13.23
C ALA A 368 -6.66 7.22 12.46
N HIS A 369 -7.04 6.08 11.89
CA HIS A 369 -8.31 5.92 11.20
C HIS A 369 -9.48 6.00 12.18
N GLU A 370 -9.37 5.32 13.33
CA GLU A 370 -10.36 5.41 14.41
C GLU A 370 -10.58 6.87 14.87
N ARG A 371 -9.49 7.66 14.95
CA ARG A 371 -9.54 9.03 15.47
C ARG A 371 -9.96 10.08 14.43
N TYR A 372 -9.55 9.94 13.17
CA TYR A 372 -9.72 10.98 12.15
C TYR A 372 -10.64 10.58 10.99
N GLY A 373 -10.89 9.28 10.78
CA GLY A 373 -11.73 8.74 9.72
C GLY A 373 -11.37 9.31 8.34
N ARG A 374 -12.38 9.81 7.62
CA ARG A 374 -12.21 10.40 6.28
C ARG A 374 -11.32 11.65 6.20
N LYS A 375 -10.94 12.23 7.34
CA LYS A 375 -10.02 13.39 7.39
C LYS A 375 -8.55 12.97 7.42
N LEU A 376 -8.27 11.67 7.56
CA LEU A 376 -6.91 11.16 7.51
C LEU A 376 -6.41 11.12 6.07
N THR A 377 -5.18 11.58 5.85
CA THR A 377 -4.44 11.39 4.60
C THR A 377 -3.23 10.53 4.86
N THR A 378 -3.07 9.45 4.10
CA THR A 378 -1.93 8.52 4.20
C THR A 378 -1.06 8.62 2.95
N TYR A 379 0.23 8.86 3.15
CA TYR A 379 1.26 8.79 2.10
C TYR A 379 2.08 7.53 2.29
N ARG A 380 2.34 6.77 1.22
CA ARG A 380 3.17 5.56 1.21
C ARG A 380 4.27 5.70 0.18
N PHE A 381 5.49 5.31 0.54
CA PHE A 381 6.67 5.35 -0.32
C PHE A 381 7.42 4.02 -0.24
N SER A 382 7.50 3.29 -1.35
CA SER A 382 8.25 2.04 -1.43
C SER A 382 9.74 2.33 -1.57
N TYR A 383 10.58 1.58 -0.85
CA TYR A 383 12.05 1.69 -1.00
C TYR A 383 12.53 1.25 -2.39
N SER A 384 11.83 0.31 -3.05
CA SER A 384 12.20 -0.17 -4.40
C SER A 384 12.17 0.92 -5.48
N GLY A 385 11.39 1.98 -5.29
CA GLY A 385 11.34 3.14 -6.20
C GLY A 385 12.40 4.21 -5.88
N MET A 386 13.06 4.13 -4.73
CA MET A 386 13.95 5.18 -4.23
C MET A 386 15.35 5.02 -4.81
N ARG A 387 15.83 6.07 -5.50
CA ARG A 387 17.17 6.07 -6.11
C ARG A 387 18.30 5.82 -5.11
N ARG A 388 18.19 6.34 -3.87
CA ARG A 388 19.19 6.08 -2.84
C ARG A 388 19.20 4.61 -2.42
N ALA A 389 18.03 4.01 -2.23
CA ALA A 389 17.90 2.59 -1.90
C ALA A 389 18.49 1.70 -3.00
N LEU A 390 18.25 2.04 -4.28
CA LEU A 390 18.85 1.35 -5.43
C LEU A 390 20.39 1.45 -5.44
N ILE A 391 20.94 2.64 -5.14
CA ILE A 391 22.40 2.84 -5.05
C ILE A 391 23.02 1.99 -3.93
N ASP A 392 22.32 1.86 -2.80
CA ASP A 392 22.78 1.11 -1.63
C ASP A 392 22.50 -0.40 -1.71
N GLY A 393 21.70 -0.85 -2.68
CA GLY A 393 21.24 -2.23 -2.74
C GLY A 393 20.26 -2.61 -1.62
N ASN A 394 19.61 -1.61 -1.01
CA ASN A 394 18.73 -1.73 0.16
C ASN A 394 17.29 -1.35 -0.19
N GLU A 395 16.69 -2.12 -1.11
CA GLU A 395 15.38 -1.83 -1.72
C GLU A 395 14.17 -2.33 -0.91
N VAL A 396 14.40 -3.12 0.14
CA VAL A 396 13.33 -3.67 0.98
C VAL A 396 12.92 -2.64 2.02
N GLY A 397 11.65 -2.20 1.97
CA GLY A 397 11.12 -1.26 2.95
C GLY A 397 9.94 -0.43 2.44
N MET A 398 9.38 0.38 3.34
CA MET A 398 8.33 1.35 3.06
C MET A 398 8.35 2.48 4.10
N ALA A 399 8.10 3.71 3.67
CA ALA A 399 7.74 4.81 4.56
C ALA A 399 6.24 5.11 4.45
N LYS A 400 5.57 5.26 5.60
CA LYS A 400 4.14 5.62 5.73
C LYS A 400 3.99 6.86 6.59
N ILE A 401 3.37 7.91 6.05
CA ILE A 401 3.16 9.19 6.74
C ILE A 401 1.66 9.47 6.84
N LEU A 402 1.19 9.73 8.05
CA LEU A 402 -0.21 9.93 8.40
C LEU A 402 -0.46 11.39 8.78
N CYS A 403 -1.33 12.08 8.05
CA CYS A 403 -1.67 13.48 8.26
C CYS A 403 -3.15 13.68 8.61
N ASP A 404 -3.44 14.56 9.58
CA ASP A 404 -4.81 14.98 9.87
C ASP A 404 -5.40 15.86 8.74
N GLY A 405 -6.66 16.25 8.88
CA GLY A 405 -7.35 17.10 7.88
C GLY A 405 -6.78 18.52 7.74
N ARG A 406 -5.79 18.92 8.55
CA ARG A 406 -5.04 20.18 8.42
C ARG A 406 -3.65 19.96 7.79
N GLY A 407 -3.33 18.72 7.42
CA GLY A 407 -2.04 18.32 6.87
C GLY A 407 -0.94 18.16 7.92
N ARG A 408 -1.27 18.05 9.22
CA ARG A 408 -0.29 17.88 10.31
C ARG A 408 -0.02 16.41 10.56
N ILE A 409 1.23 16.06 10.81
CA ILE A 409 1.64 14.67 11.05
C ILE A 409 1.06 14.19 12.37
N VAL A 410 0.28 13.11 12.31
CA VAL A 410 -0.26 12.41 13.49
C VAL A 410 0.46 11.09 13.75
N GLY A 411 1.08 10.51 12.72
CA GLY A 411 1.97 9.37 12.80
C GLY A 411 2.90 9.30 11.59
N ALA A 412 4.09 8.74 11.76
CA ALA A 412 4.99 8.42 10.67
C ALA A 412 5.76 7.14 11.02
N HIS A 413 5.89 6.24 10.06
CA HIS A 413 6.48 4.92 10.21
C HIS A 413 7.42 4.69 9.03
N ILE A 414 8.64 4.23 9.27
CA ILE A 414 9.64 3.98 8.23
C ILE A 414 10.27 2.62 8.50
N LEU A 415 10.15 1.71 7.54
CA LEU A 415 10.87 0.45 7.48
C LEU A 415 11.88 0.55 6.35
N GLY A 416 13.16 0.37 6.64
CA GLY A 416 14.22 0.40 5.63
C GLY A 416 15.46 1.16 6.08
N GLU A 417 16.54 1.01 5.33
CA GLU A 417 17.82 1.69 5.61
C GLU A 417 17.63 3.20 5.86
N GLY A 418 18.37 3.73 6.84
CA GLY A 418 18.24 5.12 7.28
C GLY A 418 16.99 5.46 8.10
N ALA A 419 16.06 4.53 8.37
CA ALA A 419 14.81 4.80 9.10
C ALA A 419 15.05 5.48 10.47
N ALA A 420 16.02 4.99 11.24
CA ALA A 420 16.36 5.49 12.57
C ALA A 420 16.78 6.98 12.56
N GLU A 421 17.38 7.45 11.46
CA GLU A 421 17.86 8.83 11.32
C GLU A 421 16.79 9.72 10.69
N VAL A 422 16.14 9.26 9.62
CA VAL A 422 15.17 10.05 8.84
C VAL A 422 13.90 10.35 9.63
N ILE A 423 13.49 9.48 10.55
CA ILE A 423 12.27 9.67 11.37
C ILE A 423 12.30 10.97 12.18
N HIS A 424 13.49 11.45 12.55
CA HIS A 424 13.66 12.65 13.37
C HIS A 424 13.21 13.94 12.66
N GLU A 425 13.23 14.00 11.33
CA GLU A 425 12.73 15.17 10.61
C GLU A 425 11.20 15.28 10.71
N PHE A 426 10.50 14.13 10.61
CA PHE A 426 9.06 14.08 10.88
C PHE A 426 8.74 14.38 12.36
N GLN A 427 9.58 13.93 13.28
CA GLN A 427 9.44 14.26 14.70
C GLN A 427 9.55 15.78 14.92
N ALA A 428 10.52 16.44 14.30
CA ALA A 428 10.74 17.88 14.44
C ALA A 428 9.53 18.70 13.95
N ILE A 429 9.02 18.42 12.75
CA ILE A 429 7.86 19.17 12.24
C ILE A 429 6.60 18.92 13.07
N ARG A 430 6.42 17.68 13.56
CA ARG A 430 5.32 17.32 14.46
C ARG A 430 5.43 18.06 15.80
N PHE A 431 6.63 18.16 16.37
CA PHE A 431 6.90 18.91 17.60
C PHE A 431 6.49 20.39 17.46
N PHE A 432 6.83 21.02 16.33
CA PHE A 432 6.41 22.39 16.04
C PHE A 432 4.94 22.53 15.59
N ASN A 433 4.19 21.41 15.53
CA ASN A 433 2.78 21.36 15.16
C ASN A 433 2.51 22.05 13.81
N LYS A 434 3.43 21.90 12.85
CA LYS A 434 3.30 22.47 11.50
C LYS A 434 2.79 21.42 10.49
N PRO A 435 2.07 21.83 9.44
CA PRO A 435 1.66 20.91 8.38
C PRO A 435 2.83 20.41 7.54
N LEU A 436 2.82 19.15 7.12
CA LEU A 436 3.87 18.46 6.36
C LEU A 436 4.33 19.22 5.11
N TYR A 437 3.41 19.87 4.38
CA TYR A 437 3.74 20.63 3.17
C TYR A 437 4.75 21.76 3.43
N LYS A 438 4.93 22.21 4.68
CA LYS A 438 5.91 23.24 5.02
C LYS A 438 7.36 22.80 4.84
N LEU A 439 7.65 21.49 4.89
CA LEU A 439 8.98 20.98 4.59
C LEU A 439 9.35 21.09 3.09
N GLN A 440 8.41 21.40 2.21
CA GLN A 440 8.71 21.61 0.79
C GLN A 440 9.58 22.85 0.54
N GLU A 441 9.59 23.80 1.48
CA GLU A 441 10.47 24.99 1.46
C GLU A 441 11.91 24.63 1.86
N LEU A 442 12.12 23.48 2.50
CA LEU A 442 13.45 22.98 2.90
C LEU A 442 14.10 22.23 1.74
N THR A 443 15.38 22.51 1.49
CA THR A 443 16.16 21.79 0.48
C THR A 443 16.80 20.54 1.08
N HIS A 444 16.42 19.36 0.61
CA HIS A 444 17.08 18.10 0.93
C HIS A 444 18.20 17.78 -0.06
N ALA A 445 19.33 17.29 0.44
CA ALA A 445 20.43 16.81 -0.41
C ALA A 445 19.98 15.62 -1.26
N TYR A 446 20.37 15.59 -2.53
CA TYR A 446 19.99 14.54 -3.48
C TYR A 446 21.23 13.79 -4.01
N PRO A 447 21.22 12.44 -4.09
CA PRO A 447 20.19 11.52 -3.60
C PRO A 447 20.41 11.10 -2.12
N THR A 448 19.39 11.25 -1.27
CA THR A 448 19.40 10.78 0.14
C THR A 448 18.06 10.16 0.54
N TYR A 449 18.03 9.32 1.58
CA TYR A 449 16.78 8.79 2.15
C TYR A 449 15.87 9.91 2.66
N ALA A 450 16.42 10.93 3.31
CA ALA A 450 15.66 12.09 3.77
C ALA A 450 14.97 12.82 2.59
N GLN A 451 15.67 13.00 1.46
CA GLN A 451 15.06 13.58 0.26
C GLN A 451 13.96 12.68 -0.31
N ALA A 452 14.23 11.37 -0.45
CA ALA A 452 13.31 10.41 -1.07
C ALA A 452 12.04 10.20 -0.23
N ILE A 453 12.13 10.31 1.09
CA ILE A 453 11.02 10.11 2.01
C ILE A 453 10.39 11.45 2.41
N VAL A 454 11.14 12.30 3.13
CA VAL A 454 10.62 13.54 3.71
C VAL A 454 10.41 14.60 2.64
N GLY A 455 11.42 14.80 1.77
CA GLY A 455 11.33 15.73 0.66
C GLY A 455 10.16 15.40 -0.28
N ARG A 456 9.99 14.13 -0.68
CA ARG A 456 8.85 13.71 -1.51
C ARG A 456 7.52 13.80 -0.79
N ALA A 457 7.42 13.36 0.47
CA ALA A 457 6.20 13.48 1.26
C ALA A 457 5.74 14.94 1.38
N SER A 458 6.65 15.86 1.62
CA SER A 458 6.33 17.29 1.70
C SER A 458 5.89 17.88 0.36
N GLN A 459 6.53 17.50 -0.74
CA GLN A 459 6.15 17.91 -2.10
C GLN A 459 4.76 17.40 -2.48
N LEU A 460 4.44 16.14 -2.18
CA LEU A 460 3.10 15.58 -2.40
C LEU A 460 2.05 16.27 -1.54
N ALA A 461 2.32 16.49 -0.25
CA ALA A 461 1.41 17.22 0.62
C ALA A 461 1.17 18.66 0.14
N PHE A 462 2.18 19.29 -0.44
CA PHE A 462 2.05 20.60 -1.07
C PHE A 462 1.17 20.55 -2.33
N LEU A 463 1.36 19.55 -3.20
CA LEU A 463 0.51 19.36 -4.39
C LEU A 463 -0.95 19.05 -4.02
N ASP A 464 -1.19 18.22 -3.03
CA ASP A 464 -2.54 17.91 -2.54
C ASP A 464 -3.22 19.17 -1.96
N ARG A 465 -2.46 19.99 -1.23
CA ARG A 465 -2.94 21.31 -0.75
C ARG A 465 -3.26 22.26 -1.90
N MET A 466 -2.43 22.26 -2.94
CA MET A 466 -2.65 23.10 -4.12
C MET A 466 -3.89 22.64 -4.88
N ALA A 467 -4.06 21.33 -5.07
CA ALA A 467 -5.22 20.74 -5.74
C ALA A 467 -6.53 20.94 -4.97
N SER A 468 -6.48 21.01 -3.64
CA SER A 468 -7.65 21.28 -2.79
C SER A 468 -7.98 22.77 -2.66
N ASN A 469 -7.15 23.68 -3.19
CA ASN A 469 -7.44 25.11 -3.16
C ASN A 469 -8.48 25.45 -4.24
N PRO A 470 -9.67 25.97 -3.86
CA PRO A 470 -10.76 26.23 -4.80
C PRO A 470 -10.39 27.26 -5.87
N PHE A 471 -9.50 28.22 -5.57
CA PHE A 471 -9.03 29.20 -6.54
C PHE A 471 -8.09 28.57 -7.58
N VAL A 472 -7.23 27.64 -7.14
CA VAL A 472 -6.29 26.96 -8.04
C VAL A 472 -7.03 25.94 -8.91
N ASP A 473 -7.94 25.16 -8.33
CA ASP A 473 -8.81 24.24 -9.07
C ASP A 473 -9.66 25.00 -10.10
N LEU A 474 -10.24 26.15 -9.73
CA LEU A 474 -10.97 27.01 -10.65
C LEU A 474 -10.08 27.58 -11.76
N ALA A 475 -8.87 28.07 -11.43
CA ALA A 475 -7.92 28.60 -12.41
C ALA A 475 -7.45 27.53 -13.41
N LEU A 476 -7.13 26.32 -12.92
CA LEU A 476 -6.76 25.18 -13.76
C LEU A 476 -7.90 24.67 -14.64
N ARG A 477 -9.16 24.93 -14.27
CA ARG A 477 -10.34 24.59 -15.08
C ARG A 477 -10.67 25.65 -16.13
N LEU A 478 -10.41 26.93 -15.85
CA LEU A 478 -10.84 28.05 -16.70
C LEU A 478 -9.77 28.58 -17.66
N LEU A 479 -8.47 28.44 -17.36
CA LEU A 479 -7.40 29.04 -18.18
C LEU A 479 -6.98 28.12 -19.35
N PRO A 480 -7.08 28.60 -20.62
CA PRO A 480 -6.59 27.86 -21.78
C PRO A 480 -5.09 27.53 -21.66
N GLY A 481 -4.68 26.31 -21.99
CA GLY A 481 -3.28 25.85 -21.93
C GLY A 481 -2.85 25.22 -20.60
N PHE A 482 -3.58 25.48 -19.50
CA PHE A 482 -3.38 24.78 -18.23
C PHE A 482 -4.18 23.48 -18.20
N SER A 483 -3.65 22.40 -18.79
CA SER A 483 -4.16 21.07 -18.44
C SER A 483 -3.86 20.81 -16.96
N ASN A 484 -4.85 20.42 -16.15
CA ASN A 484 -4.62 19.95 -14.78
C ASN A 484 -3.70 18.71 -14.81
N ARG A 485 -2.38 18.94 -14.79
CA ARG A 485 -1.34 17.93 -14.72
C ARG A 485 -0.87 17.70 -13.29
N LEU A 486 -1.54 18.29 -12.29
CA LEU A 486 -1.21 18.05 -10.88
C LEU A 486 -1.30 16.56 -10.56
N TYR A 487 -2.26 15.85 -11.12
CA TYR A 487 -2.35 14.39 -10.99
C TYR A 487 -1.12 13.67 -11.59
N LEU A 488 -0.62 14.10 -12.75
CA LEU A 488 0.61 13.54 -13.34
C LEU A 488 1.85 13.86 -12.50
N ALA A 489 1.94 15.07 -11.96
CA ALA A 489 3.03 15.48 -11.07
C ALA A 489 2.98 14.69 -9.75
N ARG A 490 1.78 14.50 -9.19
CA ARG A 490 1.51 13.67 -8.01
C ARG A 490 1.92 12.23 -8.24
N ASN A 491 1.48 11.61 -9.35
CA ASN A 491 1.85 10.24 -9.70
C ASN A 491 3.37 10.10 -9.92
N ARG A 492 4.02 11.09 -10.54
CA ARG A 492 5.47 11.05 -10.76
C ARG A 492 6.28 11.23 -9.48
N LEU A 493 5.83 12.10 -8.57
CA LEU A 493 6.52 12.40 -7.31
C LEU A 493 6.27 11.37 -6.23
N ALA A 494 5.18 10.62 -6.33
CA ALA A 494 4.88 9.60 -5.36
C ALA A 494 5.96 8.52 -5.30
N GLU A 495 6.81 8.35 -6.34
CA GLU A 495 7.77 7.23 -6.50
C GLU A 495 7.12 5.85 -6.25
N THR A 496 5.80 5.82 -6.07
CA THR A 496 4.93 4.73 -6.34
C THR A 496 4.96 4.62 -7.86
N HIS A 497 5.38 3.47 -8.38
CA HIS A 497 4.61 2.93 -9.49
C HIS A 497 3.16 3.23 -9.16
N PRO A 498 2.37 3.89 -10.05
CA PRO A 498 0.98 4.22 -9.76
C PRO A 498 0.46 2.99 -9.07
N VAL A 499 0.13 3.09 -7.76
CA VAL A 499 -0.21 1.90 -6.97
C VAL A 499 -1.18 1.24 -7.88
N ASP A 500 -0.78 0.12 -8.47
CA ASP A 500 -1.74 -0.59 -9.25
C ASP A 500 -2.69 -0.93 -8.13
N VAL A 501 -3.86 -0.29 -8.12
CA VAL A 501 -4.86 -0.63 -7.12
C VAL A 501 -5.19 -2.12 -7.31
N PHE A 502 -4.75 -2.67 -8.46
CA PHE A 502 -4.64 -4.07 -8.80
C PHE A 502 -3.26 -4.75 -8.53
N ALA A 503 -2.24 -4.14 -7.91
CA ALA A 503 -0.94 -4.75 -7.58
C ALA A 503 -1.06 -5.87 -6.53
N GLU A 504 -2.06 -5.78 -5.65
CA GLU A 504 -2.47 -6.89 -4.77
C GLU A 504 -3.10 -8.07 -5.56
N PHE A 505 -3.20 -7.94 -6.89
CA PHE A 505 -3.82 -8.89 -7.82
C PHE A 505 -2.76 -9.34 -8.85
N PRO A 506 -1.86 -10.27 -8.47
CA PRO A 506 -0.65 -10.60 -9.23
C PRO A 506 -0.95 -10.87 -10.72
N ASP A 507 -0.13 -10.30 -11.60
CA ASP A 507 -0.18 -10.49 -13.05
C ASP A 507 -0.09 -11.96 -13.46
N GLU A 508 -0.60 -12.28 -14.65
CA GLU A 508 -0.39 -13.58 -15.28
C GLU A 508 1.12 -13.84 -15.44
N GLU A 509 1.61 -14.90 -14.80
CA GLU A 509 2.77 -15.63 -15.29
C GLU A 509 2.38 -16.30 -16.61
N GLY A 510 2.51 -15.55 -17.71
CA GLY A 510 2.57 -16.13 -19.04
C GLY A 510 3.86 -16.94 -19.15
N HIS A 511 3.81 -18.22 -18.79
CA HIS A 511 4.79 -19.18 -19.26
C HIS A 511 4.62 -19.31 -20.78
N CYS A 512 5.49 -18.66 -21.56
CA CYS A 512 5.78 -19.11 -22.90
C CYS A 512 6.48 -20.48 -22.79
N ILE A 513 5.70 -21.56 -22.78
CA ILE A 513 6.22 -22.92 -22.83
C ILE A 513 6.69 -23.17 -24.27
N ALA A 514 8.00 -23.34 -24.46
CA ALA A 514 8.56 -23.99 -25.63
C ALA A 514 8.02 -25.44 -25.69
N PRO A 515 7.59 -25.96 -26.85
CA PRO A 515 6.92 -27.25 -26.90
C PRO A 515 7.89 -28.37 -26.55
N ALA A 516 7.65 -29.03 -25.41
CA ALA A 516 8.18 -30.36 -25.13
C ALA A 516 7.22 -31.40 -25.72
N GLU A 517 7.81 -32.38 -26.40
CA GLU A 517 7.16 -33.49 -27.07
C GLU A 517 6.20 -34.24 -26.15
N ALA A 518 4.93 -34.36 -26.56
CA ALA A 518 3.98 -35.29 -25.97
C ALA A 518 3.17 -35.99 -27.07
N SER A 519 3.53 -37.27 -27.27
CA SER A 519 2.74 -38.42 -27.72
C SER A 519 1.55 -38.21 -28.68
N ALA A 520 1.69 -38.84 -29.84
CA ALA A 520 0.73 -38.96 -30.90
C ALA A 520 -0.57 -39.70 -30.51
N GLU A 521 -1.71 -39.07 -30.81
CA GLU A 521 -2.94 -39.75 -31.24
C GLU A 521 -3.40 -39.12 -32.57
N ALA A 522 -3.83 -39.96 -33.50
CA ALA A 522 -3.93 -39.65 -34.92
C ALA A 522 -5.07 -38.65 -35.27
N PRO A 523 -4.85 -37.71 -36.21
CA PRO A 523 -5.87 -36.73 -36.61
C PRO A 523 -6.78 -37.26 -37.73
N HIS A 524 -8.07 -36.92 -37.66
CA HIS A 524 -8.96 -36.88 -38.82
C HIS A 524 -8.54 -35.73 -39.77
N PRO A 525 -8.58 -35.91 -41.10
CA PRO A 525 -8.02 -34.94 -42.02
C PRO A 525 -8.96 -33.74 -42.19
N GLY A 526 -8.45 -32.53 -41.90
CA GLY A 526 -9.01 -31.29 -42.45
C GLY A 526 -9.60 -30.26 -41.47
N ARG A 527 -8.88 -29.88 -40.39
CA ARG A 527 -8.88 -28.53 -39.77
C ARG A 527 -7.90 -28.52 -38.57
N PRO A 528 -6.98 -27.55 -38.42
CA PRO A 528 -6.17 -27.46 -37.20
C PRO A 528 -7.05 -27.00 -36.03
N SER A 529 -7.09 -27.78 -34.95
CA SER A 529 -7.65 -27.33 -33.67
C SER A 529 -6.65 -26.39 -32.99
N LEU A 530 -6.72 -25.09 -33.30
CA LEU A 530 -6.03 -24.08 -32.49
C LEU A 530 -6.68 -24.02 -31.11
N GLY A 531 -5.91 -24.25 -30.05
CA GLY A 531 -6.38 -24.11 -28.67
C GLY A 531 -6.79 -22.66 -28.33
N ASN A 532 -7.43 -22.47 -27.17
CA ASN A 532 -7.98 -21.19 -26.68
C ASN A 532 -6.96 -20.04 -26.48
N ALA A 533 -5.68 -20.23 -26.81
CA ALA A 533 -4.60 -19.28 -26.52
C ALA A 533 -4.44 -18.22 -27.62
N CYS A 534 -4.18 -16.99 -27.20
CA CYS A 534 -3.86 -15.85 -28.05
C CYS A 534 -2.37 -15.89 -28.40
N ILE A 535 -2.03 -15.97 -29.68
CA ILE A 535 -0.64 -16.00 -30.14
C ILE A 535 -0.36 -14.71 -30.92
N MET A 536 0.70 -14.03 -30.53
CA MET A 536 1.16 -12.78 -31.14
C MET A 536 2.58 -12.97 -31.66
N GLU A 537 2.76 -12.88 -32.97
CA GLU A 537 4.07 -12.93 -33.61
C GLU A 537 4.33 -11.60 -34.32
N SER A 538 5.53 -11.06 -34.16
CA SER A 538 5.97 -9.84 -34.85
C SER A 538 7.00 -10.19 -35.92
N ARG A 539 6.79 -9.69 -37.14
CA ARG A 539 7.70 -9.88 -38.27
C ARG A 539 8.00 -8.53 -38.94
N LYS A 540 9.22 -8.33 -39.43
CA LYS A 540 9.57 -7.13 -40.21
C LYS A 540 9.30 -7.38 -41.70
N ALA A 541 8.68 -6.41 -42.36
CA ALA A 541 8.45 -6.41 -43.80
C ALA A 541 9.08 -5.15 -44.42
N GLY A 542 10.36 -5.26 -44.82
CA GLY A 542 11.18 -4.12 -45.23
C GLY A 542 11.68 -3.27 -44.05
N ASP A 543 12.23 -2.10 -44.34
CA ASP A 543 12.90 -1.26 -43.33
C ASP A 543 11.95 -0.49 -42.40
N ASP A 544 10.69 -0.31 -42.83
CA ASP A 544 9.75 0.67 -42.25
C ASP A 544 8.42 0.08 -41.76
N THR A 545 8.15 -1.21 -42.03
CA THR A 545 6.86 -1.86 -41.70
C THR A 545 7.07 -3.06 -40.77
N VAL A 546 6.25 -3.12 -39.72
CA VAL A 546 6.14 -4.28 -38.84
C VAL A 546 4.77 -4.93 -39.03
N ILE A 547 4.76 -6.24 -39.26
CA ILE A 547 3.57 -7.08 -39.32
C ILE A 547 3.36 -7.72 -37.96
N LEU A 548 2.16 -7.57 -37.39
CA LEU A 548 1.73 -8.25 -36.18
C LEU A 548 0.70 -9.32 -36.55
N ASP A 549 1.11 -10.58 -36.48
CA ASP A 549 0.24 -11.74 -36.69
C ASP A 549 -0.56 -12.02 -35.41
N ILE A 550 -1.88 -11.86 -35.47
CA ILE A 550 -2.80 -12.09 -34.35
C ILE A 550 -3.58 -13.38 -34.62
N ARG A 551 -3.31 -14.43 -33.83
CA ARG A 551 -3.95 -15.75 -33.99
C ARG A 551 -4.71 -16.17 -32.73
N GLY A 552 -5.80 -16.92 -32.90
CA GLY A 552 -6.56 -17.49 -31.79
C GLY A 552 -7.64 -16.55 -31.23
N HIS A 553 -7.74 -16.44 -29.90
CA HIS A 553 -8.80 -15.68 -29.22
C HIS A 553 -8.28 -14.33 -28.72
N LEU A 554 -8.82 -13.23 -29.26
CA LEU A 554 -8.50 -11.87 -28.82
C LEU A 554 -9.47 -11.43 -27.71
N THR A 555 -9.03 -11.56 -26.47
CA THR A 555 -9.78 -11.22 -25.25
C THR A 555 -8.91 -10.40 -24.29
N VAL A 556 -9.44 -10.08 -23.11
CA VAL A 556 -8.67 -9.38 -22.06
C VAL A 556 -7.36 -10.08 -21.68
N ALA A 557 -7.28 -11.41 -21.81
CA ALA A 557 -6.05 -12.18 -21.53
C ALA A 557 -4.88 -11.80 -22.45
N CYS A 558 -5.14 -11.21 -23.62
CA CYS A 558 -4.09 -10.76 -24.52
C CYS A 558 -3.51 -9.39 -24.16
N GLU A 559 -4.00 -8.69 -23.13
CA GLU A 559 -3.66 -7.28 -22.84
C GLU A 559 -2.15 -7.03 -22.82
N LYS A 560 -1.41 -7.87 -22.08
CA LYS A 560 0.05 -7.75 -21.92
C LYS A 560 0.77 -8.04 -23.24
N ALA A 561 0.45 -9.17 -23.88
CA ALA A 561 1.10 -9.58 -25.13
C ALA A 561 0.88 -8.56 -26.26
N LEU A 562 -0.36 -8.10 -26.43
CA LEU A 562 -0.72 -7.11 -27.45
C LEU A 562 -0.07 -5.76 -27.19
N SER A 563 -0.06 -5.30 -25.94
CA SER A 563 0.57 -4.02 -25.58
C SER A 563 2.08 -4.06 -25.79
N MET A 564 2.75 -5.14 -25.39
CA MET A 564 4.18 -5.33 -25.62
C MET A 564 4.52 -5.35 -27.12
N ALA A 565 3.78 -6.13 -27.92
CA ALA A 565 4.00 -6.22 -29.36
C ALA A 565 3.82 -4.86 -30.07
N PHE A 566 2.82 -4.08 -29.66
CA PHE A 566 2.66 -2.71 -30.14
C PHE A 566 3.79 -1.80 -29.67
N ASP A 567 4.16 -1.80 -28.39
CA ASP A 567 5.22 -0.93 -27.88
C ASP A 567 6.58 -1.20 -28.55
N GLU A 568 6.89 -2.47 -28.84
CA GLU A 568 8.05 -2.87 -29.64
C GLU A 568 7.95 -2.35 -31.08
N ALA A 569 6.80 -2.53 -31.75
CA ALA A 569 6.60 -2.03 -33.10
C ALA A 569 6.70 -0.49 -33.17
N LEU A 570 6.15 0.21 -32.17
CA LEU A 570 6.16 1.66 -32.05
C LEU A 570 7.54 2.25 -31.76
N ALA A 571 8.54 1.43 -31.42
CA ALA A 571 9.92 1.88 -31.19
C ALA A 571 10.72 2.03 -32.48
N GLY A 572 10.33 1.35 -33.57
CA GLY A 572 11.16 1.28 -34.78
C GLY A 572 10.43 1.23 -36.12
N ALA A 573 9.09 1.21 -36.16
CA ALA A 573 8.32 1.18 -37.41
C ALA A 573 7.64 2.53 -37.69
N SER A 574 7.54 2.89 -38.97
CA SER A 574 6.69 4.01 -39.43
C SER A 574 5.29 3.54 -39.84
N ARG A 575 5.10 2.22 -40.03
CA ARG A 575 3.82 1.57 -40.35
C ARG A 575 3.66 0.22 -39.63
N ILE A 576 2.43 -0.09 -39.22
CA ILE A 576 2.08 -1.38 -38.62
C ILE A 576 0.98 -2.05 -39.46
N LEU A 577 1.16 -3.32 -39.82
CA LEU A 577 0.16 -4.14 -40.49
C LEU A 577 -0.31 -5.26 -39.54
N LEU A 578 -1.60 -5.32 -39.25
CA LEU A 578 -2.20 -6.39 -38.45
C LEU A 578 -2.67 -7.52 -39.37
N ASN A 579 -2.10 -8.70 -39.24
CA ASN A 579 -2.60 -9.88 -39.94
C ASN A 579 -3.60 -10.61 -39.05
N LEU A 580 -4.87 -10.59 -39.45
CA LEU A 580 -6.01 -11.13 -38.69
C LEU A 580 -6.57 -12.42 -39.32
N SER A 581 -5.87 -13.00 -40.29
CA SER A 581 -6.30 -14.21 -41.04
C SER A 581 -6.56 -15.44 -40.18
N ALA A 582 -5.89 -15.55 -39.04
CA ALA A 582 -6.04 -16.67 -38.10
C ALA A 582 -6.77 -16.26 -36.80
N LEU A 583 -7.51 -15.16 -36.81
CA LEU A 583 -8.36 -14.75 -35.69
C LEU A 583 -9.58 -15.67 -35.59
N ALA A 584 -9.71 -16.39 -34.47
CA ALA A 584 -10.78 -17.34 -34.24
C ALA A 584 -11.94 -16.76 -33.41
N ARG A 585 -11.65 -15.89 -32.44
CA ARG A 585 -12.66 -15.21 -31.60
C ARG A 585 -12.17 -13.83 -31.19
N MET A 586 -13.09 -12.88 -31.03
CA MET A 586 -12.84 -11.57 -30.42
C MET A 586 -14.06 -11.18 -29.57
N ASP A 587 -13.84 -10.78 -28.32
CA ASP A 587 -14.88 -10.20 -27.46
C ASP A 587 -14.76 -8.67 -27.41
N ALA A 588 -15.66 -8.02 -26.66
CA ALA A 588 -15.68 -6.56 -26.55
C ALA A 588 -14.44 -5.97 -25.84
N GLU A 589 -13.80 -6.74 -24.94
CA GLU A 589 -12.56 -6.34 -24.28
C GLU A 589 -11.40 -6.37 -25.28
N GLY A 590 -11.28 -7.44 -26.07
CA GLY A 590 -10.29 -7.58 -27.15
C GLY A 590 -10.40 -6.48 -28.20
N ALA A 591 -11.61 -6.13 -28.62
CA ALA A 591 -11.85 -4.99 -29.52
C ALA A 591 -11.41 -3.65 -28.87
N GLY A 592 -11.61 -3.50 -27.56
CA GLY A 592 -11.14 -2.34 -26.78
C GLY A 592 -9.62 -2.24 -26.76
N LEU A 593 -8.93 -3.36 -26.53
CA LEU A 593 -7.47 -3.41 -26.54
C LEU A 593 -6.89 -3.01 -27.91
N LEU A 594 -7.53 -3.41 -29.02
CA LEU A 594 -7.16 -2.93 -30.36
C LEU A 594 -7.33 -1.41 -30.47
N LEU A 595 -8.50 -0.87 -30.08
CA LEU A 595 -8.74 0.58 -30.15
C LEU A 595 -7.71 1.39 -29.35
N LEU A 596 -7.35 0.93 -28.16
CA LEU A 596 -6.35 1.56 -27.30
C LEU A 596 -4.98 1.62 -27.99
N ASN A 597 -4.51 0.50 -28.52
CA ASN A 597 -3.20 0.41 -29.16
C ASN A 597 -3.14 1.11 -30.53
N LEU A 598 -4.23 1.07 -31.31
CA LEU A 598 -4.37 1.86 -32.53
C LEU A 598 -4.32 3.37 -32.25
N THR A 599 -4.95 3.81 -31.16
CA THR A 599 -4.91 5.22 -30.75
C THR A 599 -3.49 5.63 -30.33
N LYS A 600 -2.75 4.77 -29.62
CA LYS A 600 -1.34 5.02 -29.28
C LYS A 600 -0.48 5.17 -30.55
N ALA A 601 -0.67 4.30 -31.54
CA ALA A 601 0.04 4.36 -32.81
C ALA A 601 -0.25 5.65 -33.59
N THR A 602 -1.53 5.99 -33.72
CA THR A 602 -1.98 7.20 -34.42
C THR A 602 -1.40 8.47 -33.79
N ARG A 603 -1.29 8.53 -32.45
CA ARG A 603 -0.67 9.66 -31.73
C ARG A 603 0.82 9.83 -32.01
N ARG A 604 1.51 8.76 -32.40
CA ARG A 604 2.93 8.81 -32.83
C ARG A 604 3.08 9.06 -34.33
N GLY A 605 1.97 9.29 -35.06
CA GLY A 605 1.99 9.46 -36.51
C GLY A 605 2.25 8.17 -37.28
N ILE A 606 2.08 7.02 -36.65
CA ILE A 606 2.31 5.69 -37.27
C ILE A 606 1.00 5.20 -37.87
N ALA A 607 1.03 4.91 -39.18
CA ALA A 607 -0.15 4.41 -39.89
C ALA A 607 -0.36 2.92 -39.59
N VAL A 608 -1.59 2.54 -39.24
CA VAL A 608 -1.95 1.14 -39.00
C VAL A 608 -2.94 0.65 -40.04
N SER A 609 -2.73 -0.57 -40.55
CA SER A 609 -3.59 -1.25 -41.51
C SER A 609 -3.85 -2.68 -41.04
N ALA A 610 -4.91 -3.34 -41.53
CA ALA A 610 -5.16 -4.76 -41.26
C ALA A 610 -5.51 -5.54 -42.53
N CYS A 611 -5.14 -6.82 -42.57
CA CYS A 611 -5.47 -7.74 -43.65
C CYS A 611 -6.04 -9.06 -43.14
N GLY A 612 -6.74 -9.80 -44.01
CA GLY A 612 -7.23 -11.14 -43.73
C GLY A 612 -8.37 -11.20 -42.71
N LEU A 613 -9.10 -10.10 -42.47
CA LEU A 613 -10.18 -10.08 -41.48
C LEU A 613 -11.34 -10.98 -41.92
N PRO A 614 -11.70 -12.05 -41.18
CA PRO A 614 -12.80 -12.93 -41.58
C PRO A 614 -14.15 -12.18 -41.60
N GLY A 615 -15.03 -12.55 -42.54
CA GLY A 615 -16.29 -11.85 -42.82
C GLY A 615 -17.14 -11.47 -41.59
N PRO A 616 -17.39 -12.38 -40.63
CA PRO A 616 -18.15 -12.05 -39.41
C PRO A 616 -17.53 -10.96 -38.52
N PHE A 617 -16.20 -10.76 -38.55
CA PHE A 617 -15.53 -9.71 -37.78
C PHE A 617 -15.59 -8.34 -38.45
N LEU A 618 -15.89 -8.25 -39.75
CA LEU A 618 -16.14 -6.96 -40.42
C LEU A 618 -17.31 -6.22 -39.76
N ASP A 619 -18.37 -6.96 -39.41
CA ASP A 619 -19.55 -6.37 -38.75
C ASP A 619 -19.21 -5.88 -37.33
N VAL A 620 -18.28 -6.56 -36.64
CA VAL A 620 -17.76 -6.14 -35.33
C VAL A 620 -16.92 -4.86 -35.45
N PHE A 621 -16.05 -4.77 -36.47
CA PHE A 621 -15.25 -3.56 -36.73
C PHE A 621 -16.16 -2.36 -37.01
N HIS A 622 -17.21 -2.58 -37.81
CA HIS A 622 -18.16 -1.53 -38.14
C HIS A 622 -18.99 -1.10 -36.92
N LEU A 623 -19.45 -2.06 -36.10
CA LEU A 623 -20.20 -1.80 -34.87
C LEU A 623 -19.39 -1.03 -33.82
N THR A 624 -18.10 -1.33 -33.71
CA THR A 624 -17.17 -0.67 -32.77
C THR A 624 -16.55 0.61 -33.33
N GLY A 625 -16.63 0.83 -34.65
CA GLY A 625 -16.02 1.96 -35.36
C GLY A 625 -14.51 1.81 -35.57
N LEU A 626 -13.95 0.61 -35.39
CA LEU A 626 -12.53 0.33 -35.62
C LEU A 626 -12.12 0.57 -37.08
N ASP A 627 -13.03 0.31 -38.02
CA ASP A 627 -12.90 0.59 -39.45
C ASP A 627 -12.69 2.08 -39.79
N GLY A 628 -13.02 2.99 -38.87
CA GLY A 628 -12.67 4.41 -38.98
C GLY A 628 -11.23 4.75 -38.60
N LEU A 629 -10.52 3.86 -37.90
CA LEU A 629 -9.13 4.04 -37.44
C LEU A 629 -8.12 3.21 -38.22
N ILE A 630 -8.55 2.15 -38.90
CA ILE A 630 -7.68 1.20 -39.58
C ILE A 630 -8.15 0.95 -41.01
N THR A 631 -7.22 0.98 -41.96
CA THR A 631 -7.51 0.60 -43.35
C THR A 631 -7.51 -0.92 -43.49
N LEU A 632 -8.57 -1.48 -44.07
CA LEU A 632 -8.75 -2.92 -44.25
C LEU A 632 -8.38 -3.36 -45.67
N TYR A 633 -7.60 -4.44 -45.76
CA TYR A 633 -7.20 -5.10 -47.01
C TYR A 633 -7.65 -6.57 -47.00
N ASN A 634 -7.81 -7.16 -48.18
CA ASN A 634 -8.23 -8.57 -48.29
C ASN A 634 -7.10 -9.51 -47.87
N ASP A 635 -5.89 -9.27 -48.33
CA ASP A 635 -4.70 -10.07 -48.05
C ASP A 635 -3.44 -9.22 -47.76
N GLU A 636 -2.39 -9.90 -47.29
CA GLU A 636 -1.12 -9.28 -46.90
C GLU A 636 -0.40 -8.64 -48.10
N GLU A 637 -0.52 -9.24 -49.30
CA GLU A 637 0.15 -8.77 -50.51
C GLU A 637 -0.43 -7.43 -50.96
N ASP A 638 -1.76 -7.30 -51.01
CA ASP A 638 -2.48 -6.05 -51.30
C ASP A 638 -2.09 -4.93 -50.31
N ALA A 639 -2.00 -5.27 -49.03
CA ALA A 639 -1.66 -4.32 -47.96
C ALA A 639 -0.22 -3.79 -48.09
N LEU A 640 0.72 -4.64 -48.53
CA LEU A 640 2.13 -4.29 -48.74
C LEU A 640 2.38 -3.62 -50.10
N CYS A 641 1.65 -3.98 -51.16
CA CYS A 641 1.79 -3.43 -52.52
C CYS A 641 1.31 -1.98 -52.65
N CYS A 642 0.38 -1.54 -51.81
CA CYS A 642 -0.11 -0.15 -51.78
C CYS A 642 0.94 0.91 -51.35
N ARG A 643 2.23 0.54 -51.31
CA ARG A 643 3.41 1.37 -51.00
C ARG A 643 3.53 2.66 -51.81
N ARG A 644 2.95 2.75 -53.02
CA ARG A 644 3.13 3.90 -53.95
C ARG A 644 1.89 4.76 -54.24
N PHE A 645 0.67 4.31 -53.95
CA PHE A 645 -0.54 4.99 -54.44
C PHE A 645 -1.18 5.96 -53.42
N LEU A 646 -0.96 5.74 -52.11
CA LEU A 646 -1.59 6.52 -51.05
C LEU A 646 -0.81 7.79 -50.67
N GLU A 647 0.44 7.94 -51.10
CA GLU A 647 1.23 9.17 -50.85
C GLU A 647 0.77 10.38 -51.69
N LYS A 648 -0.06 10.19 -52.73
CA LYS A 648 -0.43 11.27 -53.67
C LYS A 648 -1.92 11.62 -53.79
N SER A 649 -2.84 10.81 -53.25
CA SER A 649 -4.22 10.84 -53.77
C SER A 649 -5.32 11.26 -52.79
N GLY A 650 -5.08 11.38 -51.48
CA GLY A 650 -6.14 11.79 -50.54
C GLY A 650 -7.44 10.98 -50.64
N LEU A 651 -7.37 9.74 -51.15
CA LEU A 651 -8.51 8.89 -51.47
C LEU A 651 -8.50 7.66 -50.56
N SER A 652 -9.37 7.69 -49.56
CA SER A 652 -9.83 6.49 -48.87
C SER A 652 -10.75 5.73 -49.83
N ARG A 653 -10.28 4.63 -50.42
CA ARG A 653 -11.22 3.63 -50.98
C ARG A 653 -11.80 2.83 -49.81
N GLY A 654 -13.11 2.89 -49.64
CA GLY A 654 -13.86 1.82 -48.98
C GLY A 654 -14.68 1.03 -50.00
N PRO A 655 -15.50 0.05 -49.60
CA PRO A 655 -15.24 -1.04 -48.65
C PRO A 655 -15.07 -2.39 -49.40
N VAL A 656 -14.71 -3.46 -48.67
CA VAL A 656 -14.97 -4.84 -49.10
C VAL A 656 -16.47 -4.98 -49.46
N SER A 657 -16.80 -5.65 -50.57
CA SER A 657 -18.18 -5.73 -51.05
C SER A 657 -19.10 -6.28 -49.96
N LYS A 658 -20.24 -5.62 -49.71
CA LYS A 658 -21.33 -6.17 -48.86
C LYS A 658 -21.80 -7.49 -49.47
N SER A 659 -21.27 -8.62 -48.99
CA SER A 659 -21.92 -9.91 -49.18
C SER A 659 -23.08 -9.99 -48.17
N ASP A 660 -24.28 -10.15 -48.69
CA ASP A 660 -25.56 -10.01 -47.98
C ASP A 660 -25.88 -11.13 -46.96
N GLN A 661 -24.87 -11.88 -46.50
CA GLN A 661 -25.05 -12.97 -45.53
C GLN A 661 -23.89 -13.07 -44.54
N THR A 662 -23.74 -12.08 -43.68
CA THR A 662 -22.99 -12.23 -42.42
C THR A 662 -23.95 -12.68 -41.33
N PHE A 663 -23.80 -13.92 -40.86
CA PHE A 663 -24.44 -14.35 -39.61
C PHE A 663 -23.76 -13.63 -38.43
N PRO A 664 -24.49 -13.13 -37.43
CA PRO A 664 -23.88 -12.50 -36.28
C PRO A 664 -22.95 -13.49 -35.58
N LEU A 665 -21.71 -13.06 -35.32
CA LEU A 665 -20.75 -13.84 -34.56
C LEU A 665 -21.35 -14.13 -33.17
N SER A 666 -21.14 -15.35 -32.64
CA SER A 666 -21.71 -15.74 -31.34
C SER A 666 -21.39 -14.69 -30.27
N GLY A 667 -22.44 -14.18 -29.59
CA GLY A 667 -22.33 -13.13 -28.58
C GLY A 667 -22.39 -11.69 -29.08
N TRP A 668 -22.18 -11.41 -30.37
CA TRP A 668 -22.21 -10.06 -30.94
C TRP A 668 -23.57 -9.67 -31.52
N ALA A 669 -23.89 -8.38 -31.45
CA ALA A 669 -25.04 -7.80 -32.13
C ALA A 669 -24.74 -7.57 -33.62
N LYS A 670 -25.78 -7.63 -34.45
CA LYS A 670 -25.69 -7.18 -35.84
C LYS A 670 -25.56 -5.65 -35.89
N SER A 671 -24.69 -5.14 -36.75
CA SER A 671 -24.57 -3.69 -36.93
C SER A 671 -25.86 -3.10 -37.50
N VAL A 672 -26.31 -1.95 -36.96
CA VAL A 672 -27.49 -1.22 -37.41
C VAL A 672 -27.16 0.25 -37.59
N ASP A 673 -27.63 0.83 -38.70
CA ASP A 673 -27.41 2.25 -38.98
C ASP A 673 -28.14 3.14 -37.97
N ARG A 674 -29.38 2.78 -37.60
CA ARG A 674 -30.21 3.58 -36.69
C ARG A 674 -30.87 2.71 -35.64
N LEU A 675 -30.82 3.19 -34.41
CA LEU A 675 -31.49 2.60 -33.25
C LEU A 675 -33.00 2.76 -33.37
N SER A 676 -33.73 1.71 -33.00
CA SER A 676 -35.19 1.68 -32.98
C SER A 676 -35.68 1.38 -31.58
N LEU A 677 -36.72 2.08 -31.12
CA LEU A 677 -37.37 1.83 -29.84
C LEU A 677 -38.85 1.50 -30.03
N SER A 678 -39.30 0.43 -29.38
CA SER A 678 -40.68 -0.01 -29.31
C SER A 678 -41.11 -0.31 -27.87
N ALA A 679 -42.42 -0.21 -27.60
CA ALA A 679 -43.05 -0.57 -26.32
C ALA A 679 -42.51 0.16 -25.06
N ILE A 680 -42.11 1.43 -25.18
CA ILE A 680 -41.67 2.25 -24.03
C ILE A 680 -42.87 2.81 -23.24
N PRO A 681 -42.88 2.77 -21.90
CA PRO A 681 -43.97 3.31 -21.08
C PRO A 681 -44.25 4.80 -21.33
N ALA A 682 -45.53 5.20 -21.34
CA ALA A 682 -45.95 6.58 -21.61
C ALA A 682 -45.37 7.62 -20.64
N GLY A 683 -44.96 7.22 -19.44
CA GLY A 683 -44.33 8.09 -18.43
C GLY A 683 -42.83 8.30 -18.61
N ALA A 684 -42.17 7.61 -19.55
CA ALA A 684 -40.74 7.77 -19.82
C ALA A 684 -40.49 8.91 -20.81
N MET A 685 -39.45 9.72 -20.55
CA MET A 685 -39.00 10.74 -21.50
C MET A 685 -38.26 10.07 -22.67
N ASN A 686 -38.92 9.87 -23.81
CA ASN A 686 -38.33 9.21 -24.99
C ASN A 686 -38.16 10.18 -26.17
N ILE A 687 -37.05 10.92 -26.23
CA ILE A 687 -36.83 11.95 -27.27
C ILE A 687 -35.48 11.84 -28.01
N ASN A 688 -34.53 11.06 -27.48
CA ASN A 688 -33.12 11.11 -27.90
C ASN A 688 -32.54 9.76 -28.37
N VAL A 689 -33.37 8.73 -28.58
CA VAL A 689 -32.87 7.38 -28.89
C VAL A 689 -33.37 6.87 -30.25
N ASN A 690 -34.67 6.95 -30.50
CA ASN A 690 -35.24 6.48 -31.76
C ASN A 690 -34.65 7.26 -32.95
N GLY A 691 -34.15 6.53 -33.95
CA GLY A 691 -33.52 7.09 -35.16
C GLY A 691 -32.08 7.62 -34.98
N ARG A 692 -31.45 7.43 -33.81
CA ARG A 692 -30.04 7.82 -33.58
C ARG A 692 -29.06 6.73 -34.01
N HIS A 693 -27.84 7.14 -34.33
CA HIS A 693 -26.71 6.24 -34.58
C HIS A 693 -26.06 5.82 -33.26
N THR A 694 -25.34 4.70 -33.24
CA THR A 694 -24.41 4.35 -32.16
C THR A 694 -23.21 5.30 -32.14
N SER A 695 -22.58 5.45 -30.98
CA SER A 695 -21.50 6.41 -30.74
C SER A 695 -20.34 5.72 -30.05
N SER A 696 -19.27 5.43 -30.80
CA SER A 696 -18.04 4.82 -30.30
C SER A 696 -17.02 5.88 -29.83
N PRO A 697 -15.92 5.49 -29.16
CA PRO A 697 -14.87 6.42 -28.79
C PRO A 697 -14.18 7.06 -30.00
N VAL A 698 -14.29 6.45 -31.19
CA VAL A 698 -13.72 6.97 -32.45
C VAL A 698 -14.44 8.23 -32.92
N ASN A 699 -15.75 8.32 -32.67
CA ASN A 699 -16.60 9.43 -33.14
C ASN A 699 -16.93 10.46 -32.04
N GLY A 700 -16.30 10.34 -30.86
CA GLY A 700 -16.48 11.26 -29.74
C GLY A 700 -15.64 12.53 -29.88
N PHE A 701 -16.00 13.59 -29.16
CA PHE A 701 -15.27 14.86 -29.19
C PHE A 701 -14.13 14.94 -28.17
N GLY A 702 -14.38 14.48 -26.95
CA GLY A 702 -13.52 14.74 -25.79
C GLY A 702 -12.20 13.97 -25.77
N ARG A 703 -11.56 13.97 -24.61
CA ARG A 703 -10.37 13.13 -24.35
C ARG A 703 -10.74 11.64 -24.26
N LEU A 704 -9.84 10.74 -24.66
CA LEU A 704 -10.08 9.28 -24.52
C LEU A 704 -9.68 8.81 -23.13
N TRP A 705 -10.65 8.26 -22.42
CA TRP A 705 -10.50 7.70 -21.08
C TRP A 705 -10.78 6.20 -21.09
N GLU A 706 -9.93 5.50 -20.36
CA GLU A 706 -10.15 4.13 -19.94
C GLU A 706 -10.35 4.14 -18.43
N LYS A 707 -11.49 3.65 -17.95
CA LYS A 707 -11.76 3.53 -16.52
C LYS A 707 -12.01 2.08 -16.16
N ARG A 708 -11.51 1.64 -15.02
CA ARG A 708 -11.73 0.29 -14.48
C ARG A 708 -12.22 0.39 -13.05
N TYR A 709 -13.35 -0.24 -12.77
CA TYR A 709 -13.89 -0.42 -11.43
C TYR A 709 -13.97 -1.92 -11.17
N ARG A 710 -13.22 -2.42 -10.18
CA ARG A 710 -13.28 -3.84 -9.80
C ARG A 710 -13.73 -3.99 -8.35
N LEU A 711 -14.73 -4.83 -8.16
CA LEU A 711 -15.17 -5.32 -6.86
C LEU A 711 -14.58 -6.70 -6.64
N ARG A 712 -13.78 -6.86 -5.58
CA ARG A 712 -13.29 -8.17 -5.12
C ARG A 712 -14.32 -8.78 -4.18
N LEU A 713 -14.79 -9.99 -4.48
CA LEU A 713 -15.61 -10.76 -3.54
C LEU A 713 -14.69 -11.66 -2.70
N HIS A 714 -14.81 -11.57 -1.38
CA HIS A 714 -14.13 -12.47 -0.44
C HIS A 714 -14.97 -13.72 -0.19
N ASP A 715 -14.33 -14.89 -0.10
CA ASP A 715 -14.91 -16.17 0.38
C ASP A 715 -16.27 -16.52 -0.23
N THR A 716 -16.33 -16.64 -1.56
CA THR A 716 -17.57 -16.97 -2.27
C THR A 716 -17.40 -18.10 -3.29
N ASP A 717 -18.27 -19.11 -3.19
CA ASP A 717 -18.42 -20.18 -4.19
C ASP A 717 -19.37 -19.79 -5.34
N LEU A 718 -19.81 -18.53 -5.39
CA LEU A 718 -20.71 -18.06 -6.43
C LEU A 718 -20.03 -18.14 -7.81
N ASP A 719 -20.70 -18.84 -8.73
CA ASP A 719 -20.23 -18.96 -10.09
C ASP A 719 -20.33 -17.61 -10.82
N HIS A 720 -19.21 -17.17 -11.41
CA HIS A 720 -19.10 -15.93 -12.17
C HIS A 720 -20.15 -15.80 -13.28
N ARG A 721 -20.54 -16.91 -13.92
CA ARG A 721 -21.57 -16.89 -14.99
C ARG A 721 -22.96 -16.62 -14.45
N GLN A 722 -23.27 -17.17 -13.26
CA GLN A 722 -24.53 -16.88 -12.57
C GLN A 722 -24.60 -15.42 -12.14
N ILE A 723 -23.49 -14.84 -11.70
CA ILE A 723 -23.40 -13.42 -11.35
C ILE A 723 -23.69 -12.54 -12.58
N VAL A 724 -23.11 -12.86 -13.74
CA VAL A 724 -23.37 -12.12 -14.99
C VAL A 724 -24.82 -12.27 -15.44
N SER A 725 -25.38 -13.48 -15.34
CA SER A 725 -26.79 -13.74 -15.65
C SER A 725 -27.74 -12.92 -14.77
N LEU A 726 -27.50 -12.90 -13.45
CA LEU A 726 -28.24 -12.07 -12.49
C LEU A 726 -28.06 -10.58 -12.78
N TRP A 727 -26.83 -10.16 -13.08
CA TRP A 727 -26.56 -8.75 -13.38
C TRP A 727 -27.30 -8.29 -14.62
N ARG A 728 -27.41 -9.14 -15.65
CA ARG A 728 -28.19 -8.86 -16.87
C ARG A 728 -29.69 -8.82 -16.62
N SER A 729 -30.23 -9.72 -15.80
CA SER A 729 -31.68 -9.78 -15.54
C SER A 729 -32.18 -8.64 -14.65
N GLU A 730 -31.36 -8.19 -13.69
CA GLU A 730 -31.72 -7.16 -12.71
C GLU A 730 -30.94 -5.84 -12.91
N PHE A 731 -30.31 -5.62 -14.08
CA PHE A 731 -29.30 -4.58 -14.32
C PHE A 731 -29.64 -3.19 -13.78
N ALA A 732 -30.84 -2.70 -14.04
CA ALA A 732 -31.27 -1.36 -13.64
C ALA A 732 -31.58 -1.23 -12.14
N SER A 733 -31.83 -2.35 -11.45
CA SER A 733 -32.12 -2.37 -10.01
C SER A 733 -30.91 -1.99 -9.17
N PHE A 734 -29.70 -2.16 -9.74
CA PHE A 734 -28.44 -1.82 -9.08
C PHE A 734 -28.07 -0.35 -9.21
N TRP A 735 -28.75 0.46 -10.00
CA TRP A 735 -28.36 1.86 -10.20
C TRP A 735 -28.79 2.76 -9.03
N PRO A 736 -28.12 3.91 -8.83
CA PRO A 736 -28.56 4.92 -7.87
C PRO A 736 -30.03 5.31 -8.06
N LYS A 737 -30.72 5.61 -6.96
CA LYS A 737 -32.16 5.95 -6.98
C LYS A 737 -32.45 7.11 -7.95
N GLY A 738 -33.54 6.97 -8.71
CA GLY A 738 -34.00 7.98 -9.68
C GLY A 738 -33.48 7.78 -11.11
N ASN A 739 -32.60 6.81 -11.35
CA ASN A 739 -32.18 6.41 -12.68
C ASN A 739 -33.02 5.22 -13.17
N HIS A 740 -33.42 5.24 -14.44
CA HIS A 740 -34.28 4.23 -15.02
C HIS A 740 -33.78 3.78 -16.39
N LEU A 741 -33.88 2.48 -16.64
CA LEU A 741 -33.62 1.82 -17.93
C LEU A 741 -34.94 1.24 -18.45
N PHE A 742 -35.24 1.50 -19.71
CA PHE A 742 -36.39 0.92 -20.40
C PHE A 742 -35.90 0.21 -21.66
N THR A 743 -35.93 -1.13 -21.67
CA THR A 743 -35.53 -1.91 -22.84
C THR A 743 -36.64 -1.92 -23.88
N SER A 744 -36.26 -1.88 -25.16
CA SER A 744 -37.21 -1.97 -26.26
C SER A 744 -37.95 -3.31 -26.19
N GLY A 745 -39.28 -3.28 -26.26
CA GLY A 745 -40.09 -4.50 -26.21
C GLY A 745 -40.08 -5.25 -24.88
N ASN A 746 -39.60 -4.64 -23.78
CA ASN A 746 -39.28 -5.33 -22.52
C ASN A 746 -38.30 -6.52 -22.72
N ALA A 747 -37.46 -6.45 -23.74
CA ALA A 747 -36.48 -7.48 -24.03
C ALA A 747 -35.46 -7.59 -22.89
N ALA A 748 -34.98 -8.81 -22.66
CA ALA A 748 -33.83 -9.05 -21.81
C ALA A 748 -32.58 -8.37 -22.42
N ILE A 749 -31.55 -8.16 -21.58
CA ILE A 749 -30.25 -7.67 -22.03
C ILE A 749 -29.60 -8.78 -22.87
N ALA A 750 -29.72 -8.68 -24.19
CA ALA A 750 -29.21 -9.60 -25.18
C ALA A 750 -28.62 -8.80 -26.35
N PRO A 751 -27.73 -9.37 -27.17
CA PRO A 751 -27.11 -8.65 -28.28
C PRO A 751 -28.17 -8.04 -29.21
N GLY A 752 -28.04 -6.73 -29.49
CA GLY A 752 -28.99 -5.96 -30.29
C GLY A 752 -30.12 -5.27 -29.50
N THR A 753 -30.28 -5.55 -28.20
CA THR A 753 -31.28 -4.87 -27.36
C THR A 753 -30.96 -3.39 -27.24
N THR A 754 -31.81 -2.53 -27.80
CA THR A 754 -31.76 -1.06 -27.62
C THR A 754 -32.54 -0.67 -26.36
N ALA A 755 -32.03 0.29 -25.59
CA ALA A 755 -32.69 0.78 -24.39
C ALA A 755 -32.64 2.31 -24.25
N LEU A 756 -33.69 2.84 -23.63
CA LEU A 756 -33.83 4.23 -23.20
C LEU A 756 -33.38 4.38 -21.74
N LEU A 757 -32.57 5.40 -21.48
CA LEU A 757 -32.08 5.82 -20.17
C LEU A 757 -32.74 7.13 -19.77
N ASN A 758 -33.38 7.16 -18.60
CA ASN A 758 -33.74 8.40 -17.92
C ASN A 758 -32.86 8.53 -16.69
N LEU A 759 -31.81 9.34 -16.79
CA LEU A 759 -30.82 9.55 -15.74
C LEU A 759 -31.17 10.80 -14.92
N ALA A 760 -31.09 10.70 -13.60
CA ALA A 760 -31.36 11.81 -12.71
C ALA A 760 -30.18 12.80 -12.71
N LEU A 761 -30.47 14.07 -12.95
CA LEU A 761 -29.51 15.17 -12.86
C LEU A 761 -29.84 16.09 -11.66
N PRO A 762 -28.86 16.86 -11.15
CA PRO A 762 -29.08 17.84 -10.09
C PRO A 762 -30.22 18.82 -10.44
N GLY A 763 -30.97 19.25 -9.42
CA GLY A 763 -32.10 20.18 -9.60
C GLY A 763 -33.40 19.54 -10.11
N GLY A 764 -33.51 18.19 -10.08
CA GLY A 764 -34.72 17.48 -10.50
C GLY A 764 -34.88 17.33 -12.01
N LEU A 765 -33.82 17.63 -12.78
CA LEU A 765 -33.77 17.45 -14.22
C LEU A 765 -33.60 15.97 -14.57
N VAL A 766 -34.17 15.55 -15.70
CA VAL A 766 -34.04 14.18 -16.23
C VAL A 766 -33.33 14.25 -17.57
N LEU A 767 -32.24 13.50 -17.70
CA LEU A 767 -31.57 13.28 -18.98
C LEU A 767 -32.16 12.03 -19.65
N ALA A 768 -32.77 12.21 -20.81
CA ALA A 768 -33.20 11.12 -21.67
C ALA A 768 -32.13 10.81 -22.71
N THR A 769 -31.59 9.60 -22.73
CA THR A 769 -30.56 9.15 -23.68
C THR A 769 -30.68 7.64 -23.91
N GLY A 770 -29.78 6.99 -24.64
CA GLY A 770 -29.92 5.56 -24.95
C GLY A 770 -28.62 4.81 -25.11
N LEU A 771 -28.76 3.49 -25.13
CA LEU A 771 -27.68 2.54 -25.37
C LEU A 771 -28.21 1.36 -26.21
N THR A 772 -27.29 0.58 -26.77
CA THR A 772 -27.57 -0.72 -27.39
C THR A 772 -26.58 -1.76 -26.90
N VAL A 773 -27.04 -2.98 -26.64
CA VAL A 773 -26.15 -4.11 -26.32
C VAL A 773 -25.40 -4.51 -27.58
N ILE A 774 -24.08 -4.43 -27.57
CA ILE A 774 -23.22 -4.80 -28.70
C ILE A 774 -22.64 -6.19 -28.55
N HIS A 775 -22.46 -6.66 -27.32
CA HIS A 775 -21.92 -7.98 -27.00
C HIS A 775 -22.59 -8.50 -25.73
N ALA A 776 -22.91 -9.80 -25.67
CA ALA A 776 -23.29 -10.47 -24.45
C ALA A 776 -23.06 -11.99 -24.55
N ASP A 777 -22.33 -12.54 -23.58
CA ASP A 777 -22.13 -13.97 -23.38
C ASP A 777 -22.37 -14.34 -21.90
N ASP A 778 -21.86 -15.49 -21.47
CA ASP A 778 -21.98 -16.01 -20.11
C ASP A 778 -20.99 -15.36 -19.12
N THR A 779 -20.00 -14.61 -19.61
CA THR A 779 -18.94 -14.00 -18.78
C THR A 779 -18.94 -12.47 -18.82
N SER A 780 -19.57 -11.89 -19.83
CA SER A 780 -19.60 -10.44 -20.04
C SER A 780 -20.80 -9.97 -20.85
N PHE A 781 -21.09 -8.68 -20.74
CA PHE A 781 -21.97 -7.96 -21.66
C PHE A 781 -21.51 -6.53 -21.81
N SER A 782 -21.73 -5.95 -22.98
CA SER A 782 -21.23 -4.61 -23.34
C SER A 782 -22.29 -3.82 -24.06
N PHE A 783 -22.34 -2.52 -23.76
CA PHE A 783 -23.26 -1.61 -24.43
C PHE A 783 -22.51 -0.48 -25.10
N MET A 784 -22.98 -0.09 -26.27
CA MET A 784 -22.57 1.13 -26.96
C MET A 784 -23.60 2.23 -26.72
N THR A 785 -23.11 3.44 -26.49
CA THR A 785 -23.96 4.63 -26.29
C THR A 785 -24.60 5.12 -27.59
N ALA A 786 -25.76 5.78 -27.50
CA ALA A 786 -26.40 6.46 -28.63
C ALA A 786 -25.79 7.85 -28.89
N SER A 787 -25.83 8.32 -30.14
CA SER A 787 -25.38 9.66 -30.52
C SER A 787 -26.08 10.75 -29.70
N GLY A 788 -25.30 11.58 -29.02
CA GLY A 788 -25.79 12.64 -28.13
C GLY A 788 -25.82 12.26 -26.64
N HIS A 789 -25.53 11.01 -26.29
CA HIS A 789 -25.30 10.58 -24.91
C HIS A 789 -24.13 11.36 -24.26
N ILE A 790 -24.01 11.41 -22.93
CA ILE A 790 -22.92 12.14 -22.24
C ILE A 790 -21.54 11.59 -22.63
N LEU A 791 -21.46 10.26 -22.63
CA LEU A 791 -20.33 9.46 -23.08
C LEU A 791 -20.53 9.07 -24.55
N SER A 792 -19.48 9.16 -25.36
CA SER A 792 -19.36 8.47 -26.65
C SER A 792 -18.37 7.33 -26.47
N GLY A 793 -18.91 6.13 -26.30
CA GLY A 793 -18.11 4.95 -26.01
C GLY A 793 -18.95 3.72 -25.75
N TRP A 794 -18.26 2.66 -25.36
CA TRP A 794 -18.89 1.45 -24.84
C TRP A 794 -18.42 1.14 -23.43
N ILE A 795 -19.28 0.42 -22.71
CA ILE A 795 -19.06 0.03 -21.32
C ILE A 795 -19.20 -1.48 -21.25
N THR A 796 -18.15 -2.14 -20.79
CA THR A 796 -18.12 -3.58 -20.59
C THR A 796 -18.35 -3.93 -19.14
N PHE A 797 -19.23 -4.91 -18.91
CA PHE A 797 -19.54 -5.47 -17.61
C PHE A 797 -19.13 -6.95 -17.65
N SER A 798 -18.26 -7.37 -16.75
CA SER A 798 -17.73 -8.73 -16.75
C SER A 798 -17.56 -9.29 -15.35
N CYS A 799 -17.55 -10.61 -15.25
CA CYS A 799 -17.23 -11.32 -14.03
C CYS A 799 -16.27 -12.47 -14.36
N PHE A 800 -15.20 -12.61 -13.60
CA PHE A 800 -14.20 -13.66 -13.81
C PHE A 800 -13.58 -14.11 -12.49
N ARG A 801 -13.08 -15.34 -12.45
CA ARG A 801 -12.37 -15.90 -11.30
C ARG A 801 -10.87 -15.81 -11.53
N LYS A 802 -10.11 -15.35 -10.54
CA LYS A 802 -8.64 -15.33 -10.56
C LYS A 802 -8.12 -15.79 -9.20
N LYS A 803 -7.38 -16.90 -9.19
CA LYS A 803 -6.99 -17.64 -7.96
C LYS A 803 -8.23 -17.96 -7.09
N ASP A 804 -8.18 -17.61 -5.80
CA ASP A 804 -9.21 -17.90 -4.80
C ASP A 804 -10.30 -16.82 -4.69
N ALA A 805 -10.43 -15.91 -5.67
CA ALA A 805 -11.40 -14.82 -5.63
C ALA A 805 -12.14 -14.59 -6.95
N THR A 806 -13.38 -14.13 -6.83
CA THR A 806 -14.25 -13.74 -7.94
C THR A 806 -14.28 -12.21 -8.06
N TYR A 807 -14.11 -11.72 -9.29
CA TYR A 807 -14.01 -10.31 -9.62
C TYR A 807 -15.19 -9.86 -10.46
N ILE A 808 -15.82 -8.78 -10.05
CA ILE A 808 -16.85 -8.09 -10.83
C ILE A 808 -16.25 -6.79 -11.35
N GLN A 809 -16.31 -6.57 -12.66
CA GLN A 809 -15.68 -5.44 -13.33
C GLN A 809 -16.69 -4.60 -14.12
N VAL A 810 -16.54 -3.26 -14.02
CA VAL A 810 -17.09 -2.29 -14.96
C VAL A 810 -15.93 -1.60 -15.66
N HIS A 811 -15.92 -1.64 -16.98
CA HIS A 811 -14.86 -1.09 -17.83
C HIS A 811 -15.44 -0.13 -18.89
N PRO A 812 -15.60 1.16 -18.56
CA PRO A 812 -15.93 2.19 -19.54
C PRO A 812 -14.72 2.58 -20.39
N LEU A 813 -14.87 2.53 -21.71
CA LEU A 813 -13.93 3.09 -22.69
C LEU A 813 -14.66 4.17 -23.49
N PHE A 814 -14.29 5.44 -23.31
CA PHE A 814 -15.09 6.53 -23.86
C PHE A 814 -14.33 7.85 -24.10
N ARG A 815 -14.92 8.68 -24.96
CA ARG A 815 -14.69 10.14 -25.01
C ARG A 815 -15.95 10.87 -24.56
N ALA A 816 -15.82 12.13 -24.14
CA ALA A 816 -17.00 12.99 -24.05
C ALA A 816 -17.63 13.13 -25.45
N SER A 817 -18.96 13.12 -25.56
CA SER A 817 -19.62 13.10 -26.87
C SER A 817 -19.48 14.40 -27.65
N ASP A 818 -19.49 15.54 -26.96
CA ASP A 818 -19.47 16.87 -27.54
C ASP A 818 -18.74 17.88 -26.63
N PRO A 819 -18.50 19.12 -27.10
CA PRO A 819 -17.76 20.13 -26.35
C PRO A 819 -18.37 20.50 -24.99
N LEU A 820 -19.70 20.50 -24.89
CA LEU A 820 -20.39 20.84 -23.64
C LEU A 820 -20.21 19.73 -22.60
N MET A 821 -20.27 18.47 -23.04
CA MET A 821 -20.02 17.33 -22.17
C MET A 821 -18.55 17.26 -21.75
N GLU A 822 -17.59 17.53 -22.64
CA GLU A 822 -16.15 17.63 -22.29
C GLU A 822 -15.92 18.70 -21.22
N LEU A 823 -16.56 19.87 -21.36
CA LEU A 823 -16.52 20.91 -20.33
C LEU A 823 -17.16 20.42 -19.02
N GLY A 824 -18.31 19.76 -19.08
CA GLY A 824 -18.98 19.16 -17.93
C GLY A 824 -18.10 18.16 -17.18
N PHE A 825 -17.40 17.28 -17.89
CA PHE A 825 -16.44 16.34 -17.29
C PHE A 825 -15.32 17.06 -16.54
N ARG A 826 -14.81 18.18 -17.09
CA ARG A 826 -13.80 19.02 -16.42
C ARG A 826 -14.35 19.78 -15.22
N LEU A 827 -15.65 20.09 -15.21
CA LEU A 827 -16.30 20.84 -14.13
C LEU A 827 -16.93 19.95 -13.04
N GLY A 828 -16.80 18.62 -13.12
CA GLY A 828 -17.17 17.70 -12.05
C GLY A 828 -18.08 16.54 -12.44
N ALA A 829 -18.56 16.47 -13.69
CA ALA A 829 -19.36 15.33 -14.15
C ALA A 829 -18.58 14.00 -14.10
N ALA A 830 -17.25 14.03 -14.21
CA ALA A 830 -16.40 12.85 -14.04
C ALA A 830 -16.54 12.23 -12.64
N ALA A 831 -16.54 13.04 -11.59
CA ALA A 831 -16.71 12.56 -10.22
C ALA A 831 -18.13 12.03 -9.96
N GLN A 832 -19.13 12.54 -10.69
CA GLN A 832 -20.50 12.03 -10.61
C GLN A 832 -20.64 10.67 -11.28
N GLU A 833 -19.99 10.47 -12.42
CA GLU A 833 -19.88 9.17 -13.08
C GLU A 833 -19.17 8.15 -12.18
N ASP A 834 -18.05 8.53 -11.55
CA ASP A 834 -17.32 7.64 -10.65
C ASP A 834 -18.22 7.18 -9.49
N ARG A 835 -18.96 8.10 -8.86
CA ARG A 835 -19.94 7.76 -7.81
C ARG A 835 -21.03 6.82 -8.28
N PHE A 836 -21.54 7.01 -9.50
CA PHE A 836 -22.57 6.15 -10.08
C PHE A 836 -22.11 4.69 -10.16
N TRP A 837 -20.88 4.44 -10.60
CA TRP A 837 -20.34 3.08 -10.70
C TRP A 837 -20.03 2.46 -9.33
N HIS A 838 -19.51 3.23 -8.37
CA HIS A 838 -19.29 2.74 -7.00
C HIS A 838 -20.60 2.32 -6.33
N GLU A 839 -21.64 3.14 -6.44
CA GLU A 839 -22.97 2.80 -5.89
C GLU A 839 -23.56 1.59 -6.61
N THR A 840 -23.35 1.46 -7.93
CA THR A 840 -23.82 0.31 -8.70
C THR A 840 -23.18 -1.00 -8.24
N LEU A 841 -21.85 -1.04 -8.12
CA LEU A 841 -21.14 -2.20 -7.61
C LEU A 841 -21.50 -2.51 -6.15
N GLY A 842 -21.67 -1.47 -5.32
CA GLY A 842 -22.09 -1.63 -3.93
C GLY A 842 -23.52 -2.14 -3.76
N ASN A 843 -24.45 -1.78 -4.67
CA ASN A 843 -25.81 -2.34 -4.72
C ASN A 843 -25.77 -3.82 -5.14
N LEU A 844 -24.95 -4.16 -6.14
CA LEU A 844 -24.79 -5.54 -6.60
C LEU A 844 -24.19 -6.44 -5.51
N ALA A 845 -23.13 -6.00 -4.82
CA ALA A 845 -22.54 -6.73 -3.69
C ALA A 845 -23.59 -7.05 -2.61
N ARG A 846 -24.40 -6.03 -2.24
CA ARG A 846 -25.49 -6.20 -1.28
C ARG A 846 -26.55 -7.21 -1.74
N ARG A 847 -26.89 -7.23 -3.03
CA ARG A 847 -27.84 -8.21 -3.60
C ARG A 847 -27.29 -9.64 -3.58
N LEU A 848 -25.97 -9.79 -3.70
CA LEU A 848 -25.27 -11.08 -3.63
C LEU A 848 -25.05 -11.57 -2.19
N GLY A 849 -25.39 -10.76 -1.18
CA GLY A 849 -25.19 -11.10 0.23
C GLY A 849 -23.72 -11.04 0.68
N THR A 850 -22.87 -10.33 -0.05
CA THR A 850 -21.43 -10.24 0.20
C THR A 850 -20.99 -8.80 0.48
N HIS A 851 -19.78 -8.67 1.01
CA HIS A 851 -19.08 -7.40 1.15
C HIS A 851 -17.77 -7.45 0.36
N GLY A 852 -17.35 -6.33 -0.20
CA GLY A 852 -16.12 -6.25 -0.97
C GLY A 852 -15.69 -4.81 -1.19
N ASP A 853 -14.39 -4.64 -1.39
CA ASP A 853 -13.78 -3.35 -1.67
C ASP A 853 -13.81 -3.06 -3.18
N VAL A 854 -14.21 -1.84 -3.54
CA VAL A 854 -14.19 -1.38 -4.93
C VAL A 854 -12.88 -0.65 -5.17
N ALA A 855 -12.03 -1.24 -6.01
CA ALA A 855 -10.83 -0.62 -6.55
C ALA A 855 -11.16 0.14 -7.85
N GLN A 856 -10.61 1.35 -8.00
CA GLN A 856 -10.83 2.22 -9.15
C GLN A 856 -9.49 2.61 -9.79
N GLN A 857 -9.42 2.54 -11.12
CA GLN A 857 -8.31 3.06 -11.91
C GLN A 857 -8.86 3.90 -13.08
N ASN A 858 -8.35 5.12 -13.24
CA ASN A 858 -8.73 6.02 -14.34
C ASN A 858 -7.47 6.36 -15.15
N ILE A 859 -7.41 5.94 -16.41
CA ILE A 859 -6.27 6.15 -17.30
C ILE A 859 -6.70 7.09 -18.45
N LEU A 860 -5.93 8.16 -18.64
CA LEU A 860 -6.09 9.06 -19.78
C LEU A 860 -5.24 8.55 -20.95
N ILE A 861 -5.90 7.97 -21.96
CA ILE A 861 -5.24 7.32 -23.10
C ILE A 861 -4.88 8.33 -24.18
N ASP A 862 -5.78 9.26 -24.48
CA ASP A 862 -5.52 10.36 -25.42
C ASP A 862 -5.95 11.71 -24.82
N PRO A 863 -5.00 12.61 -24.52
CA PRO A 863 -5.31 13.93 -23.98
C PRO A 863 -5.89 14.92 -25.02
N ASN A 864 -5.86 14.57 -26.31
CA ASN A 864 -6.34 15.42 -27.39
C ASN A 864 -7.86 15.33 -27.54
N VAL A 865 -8.48 16.47 -27.89
CA VAL A 865 -9.89 16.55 -28.30
C VAL A 865 -9.99 16.52 -29.83
N GLN A 866 -11.08 15.97 -30.33
CA GLN A 866 -11.35 15.79 -31.76
C GLN A 866 -12.21 16.93 -32.30
N TRP A 867 -11.59 18.05 -32.69
CA TRP A 867 -12.30 19.24 -33.16
C TRP A 867 -13.17 19.01 -34.40
N HIS A 868 -12.82 18.05 -35.25
CA HIS A 868 -13.67 17.64 -36.39
C HIS A 868 -15.06 17.14 -35.96
N ASN A 869 -15.21 16.70 -34.70
CA ASN A 869 -16.47 16.23 -34.13
C ASN A 869 -17.24 17.33 -33.36
N PHE A 870 -16.87 18.61 -33.48
CA PHE A 870 -17.57 19.72 -32.81
C PHE A 870 -19.09 19.74 -33.12
N ALA A 871 -19.47 19.37 -34.35
CA ALA A 871 -20.86 19.31 -34.79
C ALA A 871 -21.74 18.34 -33.98
N ASN A 872 -21.15 17.44 -33.17
CA ASN A 872 -21.88 16.55 -32.27
C ASN A 872 -22.77 17.29 -31.27
N LEU A 873 -22.48 18.56 -30.97
CA LEU A 873 -23.28 19.40 -30.08
C LEU A 873 -24.76 19.47 -30.49
N ARG A 874 -25.09 19.37 -31.79
CA ARG A 874 -26.48 19.37 -32.28
C ARG A 874 -27.30 18.16 -31.80
N TYR A 875 -26.61 17.11 -31.37
CA TYR A 875 -27.22 15.88 -30.89
C TYR A 875 -27.30 15.80 -29.38
N ASN A 876 -26.71 16.74 -28.64
CA ASN A 876 -26.59 16.74 -27.19
C ASN A 876 -27.93 16.43 -26.50
N ALA A 877 -27.97 15.29 -25.82
CA ALA A 877 -29.17 14.80 -25.16
C ALA A 877 -29.58 15.68 -23.97
N ALA A 878 -28.62 16.27 -23.24
CA ALA A 878 -28.90 17.11 -22.09
C ALA A 878 -29.62 18.41 -22.47
N ILE A 879 -29.18 19.09 -23.55
CA ILE A 879 -29.86 20.27 -24.09
C ILE A 879 -31.28 19.92 -24.53
N ARG A 880 -31.42 18.85 -25.32
CA ARG A 880 -32.73 18.43 -25.87
C ARG A 880 -33.70 17.99 -24.77
N SER A 881 -33.21 17.26 -23.76
CA SER A 881 -34.01 16.89 -22.58
C SER A 881 -34.43 18.11 -21.79
N SER A 882 -33.51 19.05 -21.55
CA SER A 882 -33.81 20.30 -20.81
C SER A 882 -34.86 21.15 -21.52
N LEU A 883 -34.78 21.29 -22.84
CA LEU A 883 -35.79 22.00 -23.64
C LEU A 883 -37.16 21.31 -23.60
N TYR A 884 -37.19 19.99 -23.47
CA TYR A 884 -38.44 19.21 -23.39
C TYR A 884 -38.99 19.07 -21.95
N MET A 885 -38.22 19.45 -20.92
CA MET A 885 -38.63 19.31 -19.51
C MET A 885 -39.99 19.95 -19.18
N PRO A 886 -40.34 21.16 -19.63
CA PRO A 886 -41.65 21.75 -19.32
C PRO A 886 -42.82 20.90 -19.83
N VAL A 887 -42.69 20.37 -21.05
CA VAL A 887 -43.69 19.48 -21.68
C VAL A 887 -43.78 18.16 -20.92
N TYR A 888 -42.64 17.61 -20.50
CA TYR A 888 -42.58 16.38 -19.72
C TYR A 888 -43.26 16.50 -18.35
N VAL A 889 -43.01 17.59 -17.62
CA VAL A 889 -43.64 17.87 -16.33
C VAL A 889 -45.15 18.03 -16.49
N LEU A 890 -45.61 18.78 -17.50
CA LEU A 890 -47.03 18.92 -17.81
C LEU A 890 -47.70 17.57 -18.11
N LYS A 891 -47.09 16.72 -18.95
CA LYS A 891 -47.60 15.36 -19.24
C LYS A 891 -47.67 14.49 -18.00
N LYS A 892 -46.66 14.55 -17.13
CA LYS A 892 -46.61 13.77 -15.88
C LYS A 892 -47.70 14.22 -14.90
N CYS A 893 -47.91 15.52 -14.73
CA CYS A 893 -49.01 16.08 -13.94
C CYS A 893 -50.39 15.71 -14.52
N PHE A 894 -50.55 15.77 -15.85
CA PHE A 894 -51.81 15.39 -16.51
C PHE A 894 -52.11 13.89 -16.33
N THR A 895 -51.10 13.02 -16.44
CA THR A 895 -51.25 11.57 -16.25
C THR A 895 -51.61 11.20 -14.81
N VAL A 896 -51.13 11.99 -13.83
CA VAL A 896 -51.51 11.85 -12.41
C VAL A 896 -52.93 12.38 -12.16
N LEU A 897 -53.36 13.44 -12.85
CA LEU A 897 -54.71 14.03 -12.72
C LEU A 897 -55.81 13.22 -13.45
N THR A 898 -55.50 12.56 -14.57
CA THR A 898 -56.50 11.83 -15.39
C THR A 898 -56.56 10.34 -15.09
N GLY A 899 -56.38 9.91 -13.83
CA GLY A 899 -56.40 8.50 -13.41
C GLY A 899 -57.51 7.67 -14.06
N ARG A 900 -57.23 7.07 -15.22
CA ARG A 900 -58.10 6.12 -15.91
C ARG A 900 -57.34 4.80 -15.98
N LYS A 901 -57.70 3.91 -15.05
CA LYS A 901 -57.57 2.46 -15.20
C LYS A 901 -58.10 2.08 -16.59
N ARG A 902 -57.22 1.82 -17.55
CA ARG A 902 -57.53 0.87 -18.62
C ARG A 902 -56.99 -0.48 -18.18
N LYS A 903 -57.88 -1.25 -17.55
CA LYS A 903 -57.79 -2.71 -17.56
C LYS A 903 -57.75 -3.15 -19.03
N VAL A 904 -56.74 -3.94 -19.39
CA VAL A 904 -56.89 -5.01 -20.37
C VAL A 904 -56.23 -6.24 -19.73
N ASN A 905 -57.06 -7.22 -19.37
CA ASN A 905 -56.69 -8.61 -19.10
C ASN A 905 -56.78 -9.38 -20.44
N PRO A 906 -56.21 -10.59 -20.53
CA PRO A 906 -54.81 -10.97 -20.38
C PRO A 906 -54.03 -10.83 -21.70
#